data_AF-A0A847FKS0-F1
#
_entry.id   AF-A0A847FKS0-F1
#
_cell.length_a   1.000
_cell.length_b   1.000
_cell.length_c   1.000
_cell.angle_alpha   90.00
_cell.angle_beta   90.00
_cell.angle_gamma   90.00
#
_symmetry.space_group_name_H-M   'P 1'
#
loop_
_entity.id
_entity.type
_entity.pdbx_description
1 polymer ?
#
loop_
_entity_poly.entity_id
_entity_poly.type
_entity_poly.pdbx_seq_one_letter_code
_entity_poly.pdbx_strand_id
1 'polypeptide(L)'
;MKENRKRRALRWLLSVAIVAMGLTVTWAWGQVARLAEPTEGIAEPQMTPMYAAWQAQGEGGPDALHRSLDGGASWEPLALPGGLAAALWADDGRDAVAFAGGDGSLLISTDQGESWQQAEIGAPVSSLTWDEAGTLYAGTQGQGIYRVSPDGSVANMTYPGTPLAEAPIVALDEANGRLFAATPTVLHYADLIGVDGPAEWIETSPVEGWITTLAAADPDVVYAGTATLGVFMTWDAGQVWAPAREGLGLAAGQMVNVTALSVDRQEPGVLYATVDHAVGSTEVHSSAAGAYVSVDSGATWQPLAGPAFPDARHAADLVTVPGQPLAVQAVTDEGLQAYEPDVAAALASLQSDDAATRAQAVRLLGLARASEAGDELLAAVADPDPAVSVMAGAALTRLNDPATSSGLLVALEHPNERVRLVAAETLGQMGVEAAVKPLRAMLFQGSGTEATIAGQALGRISSPDAIDALTAALEEPVPTSRWHAAMAGLEAAGGTAVGPLEDLLDNRDVYVRRNAAEALGWIGVPDATPALVDALRDRDEVVRSKAAWSLGIIGDAAAERALLRVSANDPSEEVRAQAGRALAMLEAGPTQASRSWYVDWAPLLNRLEPVRWLLLALSLAAAAWLMVGVRPRVPVFMQQREQ
;
A
#
# COMPACT_ATOMS: atom_id res chain seq x y z
N MET A 1 16.83 21.53 -45.49
CA MET A 1 15.43 21.05 -45.37
C MET A 1 15.23 19.91 -44.36
N LYS A 2 16.17 18.95 -44.20
CA LYS A 2 16.06 17.87 -43.19
C LYS A 2 16.20 18.34 -41.72
N GLU A 3 17.05 19.34 -41.46
CA GLU A 3 17.25 19.96 -40.12
C GLU A 3 15.96 20.58 -39.53
N ASN A 4 15.18 21.24 -40.38
CA ASN A 4 13.95 21.93 -39.98
C ASN A 4 12.78 20.98 -39.69
N ARG A 5 12.79 19.76 -40.24
CA ARG A 5 11.76 18.74 -39.91
C ARG A 5 12.01 18.12 -38.53
N LYS A 6 13.28 17.89 -38.15
CA LYS A 6 13.64 17.37 -36.82
C LYS A 6 13.30 18.36 -35.70
N ARG A 7 13.58 19.65 -35.89
CA ARG A 7 13.23 20.69 -34.90
C ARG A 7 11.72 20.91 -34.75
N ARG A 8 10.94 20.73 -35.83
CA ARG A 8 9.46 20.79 -35.76
C ARG A 8 8.87 19.56 -35.07
N ALA A 9 9.40 18.37 -35.34
CA ALA A 9 8.99 17.16 -34.65
C ALA A 9 9.30 17.23 -33.14
N LEU A 10 10.46 17.77 -32.77
CA LEU A 10 10.85 17.93 -31.37
C LEU A 10 9.96 18.95 -30.63
N ARG A 11 9.62 20.08 -31.27
CA ARG A 11 8.69 21.06 -30.71
C ARG A 11 7.27 20.50 -30.57
N TRP A 12 6.83 19.70 -31.54
CA TRP A 12 5.51 19.07 -31.50
C TRP A 12 5.43 18.01 -30.38
N LEU A 13 6.47 17.19 -30.21
CA LEU A 13 6.57 16.23 -29.10
C LEU A 13 6.63 16.93 -27.73
N LEU A 14 7.35 18.05 -27.62
CA LEU A 14 7.40 18.83 -26.38
C LEU A 14 6.03 19.45 -26.03
N SER A 15 5.30 19.93 -27.03
CA SER A 15 3.94 20.46 -26.84
C SER A 15 2.93 19.38 -26.45
N VAL A 16 3.06 18.16 -26.99
CA VAL A 16 2.22 17.01 -26.59
C VAL A 16 2.54 16.56 -25.17
N ALA A 17 3.81 16.55 -24.77
CA ALA A 17 4.22 16.23 -23.40
C ALA A 17 3.71 17.27 -22.38
N ILE A 18 3.73 18.56 -22.72
CA ILE A 18 3.21 19.64 -21.84
C ILE A 18 1.69 19.55 -21.70
N VAL A 19 0.96 19.19 -22.76
CA VAL A 19 -0.50 19.00 -22.70
C VAL A 19 -0.87 17.72 -21.93
N ALA A 20 -0.11 16.64 -22.09
CA ALA A 20 -0.28 15.41 -21.30
C ALA A 20 0.00 15.65 -19.81
N MET A 21 1.00 16.46 -19.49
CA MET A 21 1.36 16.84 -18.12
C MET A 21 0.35 17.82 -17.50
N GLY A 22 -0.35 18.63 -18.31
CA GLY A 22 -1.46 19.48 -17.85
C GLY A 22 -2.78 18.72 -17.61
N LEU A 23 -2.99 17.60 -18.31
CA LEU A 23 -4.17 16.75 -18.15
C LEU A 23 -4.05 15.77 -16.97
N THR A 24 -2.83 15.35 -16.61
CA THR A 24 -2.61 14.56 -15.37
C THR A 24 -2.73 15.41 -14.11
N VAL A 25 -2.33 16.69 -14.18
CA VAL A 25 -2.47 17.65 -13.06
C VAL A 25 -3.93 18.02 -12.78
N THR A 26 -4.79 18.07 -13.81
CA THR A 26 -6.22 18.38 -13.62
C THR A 26 -7.04 17.17 -13.17
N TRP A 27 -6.61 15.94 -13.47
CA TRP A 27 -7.21 14.71 -12.95
C TRP A 27 -6.85 14.46 -11.47
N ALA A 28 -5.61 14.76 -11.07
CA ALA A 28 -5.18 14.71 -9.67
C ALA A 28 -5.92 15.71 -8.76
N TRP A 29 -6.36 16.85 -9.31
CA TRP A 29 -7.14 17.86 -8.58
C TRP A 29 -8.60 17.46 -8.30
N GLY A 30 -9.15 16.47 -9.01
CA GLY A 30 -10.51 15.97 -8.77
C GLY A 30 -10.64 15.10 -7.51
N GLN A 31 -9.54 14.52 -7.03
CA GLN A 31 -9.50 13.62 -5.87
C GLN A 31 -9.19 14.35 -4.56
N VAL A 32 -8.46 15.47 -4.61
CA VAL A 32 -8.01 16.22 -3.41
C VAL A 32 -9.11 17.13 -2.84
N ALA A 33 -10.18 17.41 -3.57
CA ALA A 33 -11.30 18.24 -3.11
C ALA A 33 -12.26 17.56 -2.11
N ARG A 34 -11.97 16.34 -1.63
CA ARG A 34 -12.85 15.57 -0.71
C ARG A 34 -12.32 15.35 0.71
N LEU A 35 -11.14 15.85 1.07
CA LEU A 35 -10.49 15.53 2.36
C LEU A 35 -10.35 16.72 3.32
N ALA A 36 -11.31 17.64 3.33
CA ALA A 36 -11.30 18.78 4.25
C ALA A 36 -12.59 18.85 5.08
N GLU A 37 -12.68 18.02 6.12
CA GLU A 37 -13.55 18.29 7.27
C GLU A 37 -12.76 18.17 8.58
N PRO A 38 -13.09 18.96 9.62
CA PRO A 38 -12.33 19.06 10.85
C PRO A 38 -12.71 17.97 11.85
N THR A 39 -11.71 17.33 12.47
CA THR A 39 -11.89 16.32 13.52
C THR A 39 -12.15 16.98 14.88
N GLU A 40 -13.38 16.84 15.39
CA GLU A 40 -13.72 17.07 16.81
C GLU A 40 -13.64 15.75 17.60
N GLY A 41 -13.08 15.83 18.81
CA GLY A 41 -13.33 14.90 19.92
C GLY A 41 -12.78 13.48 19.76
N ILE A 42 -11.61 13.20 20.34
CA ILE A 42 -11.08 11.84 20.46
C ILE A 42 -11.95 11.07 21.47
N ALA A 43 -12.97 10.38 20.96
CA ALA A 43 -13.58 9.25 21.64
C ALA A 43 -12.55 8.10 21.65
N GLU A 44 -12.55 7.28 22.71
CA GLU A 44 -11.74 6.06 22.76
C GLU A 44 -11.96 5.24 21.47
N PRO A 45 -10.91 4.63 20.88
CA PRO A 45 -11.05 3.89 19.64
C PRO A 45 -12.07 2.77 19.84
N GLN A 46 -13.27 2.96 19.28
CA GLN A 46 -14.23 1.88 19.17
C GLN A 46 -13.65 0.87 18.20
N MET A 47 -13.47 -0.37 18.67
CA MET A 47 -13.06 -1.48 17.81
C MET A 47 -14.13 -1.66 16.74
N THR A 48 -13.70 -1.91 15.50
CA THR A 48 -14.62 -2.20 14.40
C THR A 48 -15.52 -3.38 14.80
N PRO A 49 -16.85 -3.24 14.71
CA PRO A 49 -17.76 -4.32 15.01
C PRO A 49 -17.54 -5.48 14.03
N MET A 50 -17.67 -6.70 14.54
CA MET A 50 -17.61 -7.92 13.74
C MET A 50 -18.99 -8.55 13.69
N TYR A 51 -19.31 -9.19 12.56
CA TYR A 51 -20.56 -9.92 12.37
C TYR A 51 -20.26 -11.34 11.89
N ALA A 52 -21.13 -12.27 12.24
CA ALA A 52 -21.12 -13.63 11.70
C ALA A 52 -22.46 -14.29 11.97
N ALA A 53 -22.89 -15.17 11.06
CA ALA A 53 -24.12 -15.94 11.21
C ALA A 53 -23.80 -17.43 11.44
N TRP A 54 -24.39 -18.02 12.47
CA TRP A 54 -24.30 -19.47 12.73
C TRP A 54 -25.48 -19.96 13.57
N GLN A 55 -25.64 -21.28 13.66
CA GLN A 55 -26.68 -21.90 14.46
C GLN A 55 -26.24 -22.04 15.93
N ALA A 56 -26.91 -21.36 16.86
CA ALA A 56 -26.67 -21.53 18.29
C ALA A 56 -27.08 -22.95 18.75
N GLN A 57 -26.29 -23.58 19.63
CA GLN A 57 -26.51 -24.98 20.06
C GLN A 57 -27.93 -25.21 20.64
N GLY A 58 -28.77 -25.90 19.86
CA GLY A 58 -30.13 -26.33 20.20
C GLY A 58 -30.92 -26.70 18.94
N GLU A 59 -31.49 -27.90 18.88
CA GLU A 59 -32.11 -28.46 17.68
C GLU A 59 -33.19 -27.53 17.06
N GLY A 60 -32.96 -27.10 15.82
CA GLY A 60 -34.01 -26.60 14.90
C GLY A 60 -34.31 -25.10 14.89
N GLY A 61 -33.42 -24.26 15.42
CA GLY A 61 -33.54 -22.79 15.31
C GLY A 61 -33.03 -22.24 13.97
N PRO A 62 -33.57 -21.11 13.48
CA PRO A 62 -33.02 -20.39 12.32
C PRO A 62 -31.61 -19.87 12.60
N ASP A 63 -30.78 -19.73 11.56
CA ASP A 63 -29.43 -19.15 11.69
C ASP A 63 -29.54 -17.74 12.28
N ALA A 64 -28.83 -17.50 13.38
CA ALA A 64 -28.84 -16.23 14.09
C ALA A 64 -27.60 -15.43 13.70
N LEU A 65 -27.81 -14.18 13.29
CA LEU A 65 -26.72 -13.22 13.13
C LEU A 65 -26.24 -12.81 14.52
N HIS A 66 -24.94 -12.83 14.73
CA HIS A 66 -24.31 -12.37 15.95
C HIS A 66 -23.39 -11.20 15.65
N ARG A 67 -23.22 -10.33 16.64
CA ARG A 67 -22.33 -9.17 16.62
C ARG A 67 -21.31 -9.31 17.74
N SER A 68 -20.09 -8.86 17.47
CA SER A 68 -19.04 -8.66 18.45
C SER A 68 -18.56 -7.21 18.39
N LEU A 69 -18.48 -6.55 19.55
CA LEU A 69 -17.95 -5.19 19.69
C LEU A 69 -16.55 -5.16 20.34
N ASP A 70 -15.99 -6.33 20.65
CA ASP A 70 -14.75 -6.49 21.42
C ASP A 70 -13.68 -7.29 20.66
N GLY A 71 -13.72 -7.27 19.32
CA GLY A 71 -12.74 -7.97 18.48
C GLY A 71 -12.87 -9.49 18.55
N GLY A 72 -14.09 -10.00 18.68
CA GLY A 72 -14.43 -11.42 18.57
C GLY A 72 -14.30 -12.18 19.90
N ALA A 73 -14.09 -11.48 21.01
CA ALA A 73 -13.94 -12.09 22.33
C ALA A 73 -15.29 -12.49 22.93
N SER A 74 -16.35 -11.73 22.65
CA SER A 74 -17.73 -12.08 22.99
C SER A 74 -18.69 -11.74 21.86
N TRP A 75 -19.70 -12.59 21.70
CA TRP A 75 -20.69 -12.49 20.64
C TRP A 75 -22.08 -12.45 21.23
N GLU A 76 -22.88 -11.49 20.78
CA GLU A 76 -24.28 -11.36 21.15
C GLU A 76 -25.19 -11.56 19.93
N PRO A 77 -26.34 -12.24 20.09
CA PRO A 77 -27.28 -12.42 18.99
C PRO A 77 -28.00 -11.11 18.64
N LEU A 78 -28.09 -10.79 17.36
CA LEU A 78 -28.91 -9.69 16.83
C LEU A 78 -30.34 -10.17 16.56
N ALA A 79 -31.32 -9.41 17.03
CA ALA A 79 -32.72 -9.71 16.80
C ALA A 79 -33.16 -9.20 15.41
N LEU A 80 -33.30 -10.10 14.46
CA LEU A 80 -33.78 -9.76 13.11
C LEU A 80 -35.31 -9.52 13.10
N PRO A 81 -35.80 -8.42 12.50
CA PRO A 81 -37.22 -8.21 12.26
C PRO A 81 -37.88 -9.38 11.53
N GLY A 82 -39.08 -9.77 11.95
CA GLY A 82 -39.89 -10.77 11.26
C GLY A 82 -39.45 -12.23 11.47
N GLY A 83 -38.41 -12.51 12.25
CA GLY A 83 -37.95 -13.88 12.51
C GLY A 83 -37.32 -14.56 11.29
N LEU A 84 -36.76 -13.76 10.37
CA LEU A 84 -36.02 -14.26 9.22
C LEU A 84 -34.83 -15.10 9.68
N ALA A 85 -34.66 -16.26 9.06
CA ALA A 85 -33.50 -17.13 9.24
C ALA A 85 -32.36 -16.65 8.34
N ALA A 86 -31.15 -16.56 8.89
CA ALA A 86 -30.07 -15.98 8.13
C ALA A 86 -29.59 -16.86 6.98
N ALA A 87 -29.68 -16.41 5.71
CA ALA A 87 -29.12 -17.15 4.57
C ALA A 87 -27.77 -16.58 4.09
N LEU A 88 -27.59 -15.26 4.17
CA LEU A 88 -26.38 -14.55 3.73
C LEU A 88 -26.28 -13.18 4.43
N TRP A 89 -25.06 -12.73 4.69
CA TRP A 89 -24.79 -11.42 5.28
C TRP A 89 -23.54 -10.77 4.65
N ALA A 90 -23.38 -9.46 4.81
CA ALA A 90 -22.16 -8.73 4.48
C ALA A 90 -22.07 -7.45 5.34
N ASP A 91 -20.88 -7.07 5.78
CA ASP A 91 -20.63 -5.79 6.46
C ASP A 91 -19.71 -4.88 5.64
N ASP A 92 -19.77 -3.58 5.92
CA ASP A 92 -18.97 -2.57 5.22
C ASP A 92 -17.62 -2.28 5.92
N GLY A 93 -17.27 -3.06 6.95
CA GLY A 93 -16.10 -2.85 7.80
C GLY A 93 -16.20 -1.62 8.70
N ARG A 94 -17.40 -1.03 8.85
CA ARG A 94 -17.66 0.15 9.69
C ARG A 94 -18.87 -0.11 10.59
N ASP A 95 -20.04 0.34 10.17
CA ASP A 95 -21.27 0.31 10.98
C ASP A 95 -22.43 -0.38 10.26
N ALA A 96 -22.30 -0.62 8.95
CA ALA A 96 -23.38 -1.14 8.16
C ALA A 96 -23.29 -2.67 8.03
N VAL A 97 -24.43 -3.32 8.21
CA VAL A 97 -24.58 -4.76 8.00
C VAL A 97 -25.84 -5.02 7.20
N ALA A 98 -25.72 -5.84 6.17
CA ALA A 98 -26.82 -6.29 5.35
C ALA A 98 -27.07 -7.77 5.52
N PHE A 99 -28.32 -8.14 5.36
CA PHE A 99 -28.82 -9.47 5.58
C PHE A 99 -29.81 -9.83 4.48
N ALA A 100 -29.65 -10.98 3.82
CA ALA A 100 -30.61 -11.47 2.84
C ALA A 100 -31.34 -12.73 3.32
N GLY A 101 -32.68 -12.69 3.28
CA GLY A 101 -33.55 -13.83 3.47
C GLY A 101 -33.66 -14.68 2.20
N GLY A 102 -33.97 -15.98 2.38
CA GLY A 102 -34.07 -16.93 1.26
C GLY A 102 -35.20 -16.66 0.25
N ASP A 103 -36.12 -15.74 0.57
CA ASP A 103 -37.21 -15.28 -0.30
C ASP A 103 -36.86 -14.02 -1.12
N GLY A 104 -35.65 -13.46 -0.94
CA GLY A 104 -35.22 -12.22 -1.60
C GLY A 104 -35.54 -10.94 -0.82
N SER A 105 -36.03 -11.07 0.41
CA SER A 105 -36.07 -9.98 1.37
C SER A 105 -34.65 -9.60 1.81
N LEU A 106 -34.39 -8.31 1.97
CA LEU A 106 -33.12 -7.78 2.42
C LEU A 106 -33.36 -6.86 3.62
N LEU A 107 -32.58 -7.04 4.68
CA LEU A 107 -32.53 -6.14 5.82
C LEU A 107 -31.18 -5.45 5.84
N ILE A 108 -31.18 -4.14 6.01
CA ILE A 108 -29.99 -3.30 6.02
C ILE A 108 -30.01 -2.51 7.31
N SER A 109 -28.92 -2.58 8.06
CA SER A 109 -28.66 -1.68 9.16
C SER A 109 -27.46 -0.81 8.81
N THR A 110 -27.51 0.45 9.21
CA THR A 110 -26.40 1.41 9.10
C THR A 110 -25.93 1.90 10.48
N ASP A 111 -26.43 1.26 11.54
CA ASP A 111 -26.21 1.59 12.95
C ASP A 111 -25.89 0.34 13.77
N GLN A 112 -25.03 -0.51 13.21
CA GLN A 112 -24.48 -1.71 13.83
C GLN A 112 -25.52 -2.77 14.23
N GLY A 113 -26.67 -2.81 13.55
CA GLY A 113 -27.77 -3.74 13.83
C GLY A 113 -28.76 -3.23 14.89
N GLU A 114 -28.68 -1.96 15.31
CA GLU A 114 -29.65 -1.37 16.25
C GLU A 114 -31.02 -1.13 15.59
N SER A 115 -31.03 -0.67 14.35
CA SER A 115 -32.23 -0.51 13.54
C SER A 115 -32.07 -1.14 12.17
N TRP A 116 -33.20 -1.52 11.57
CA TRP A 116 -33.23 -2.28 10.34
C TRP A 116 -34.19 -1.63 9.35
N GLN A 117 -33.69 -1.45 8.14
CA GLN A 117 -34.44 -1.06 6.97
C GLN A 117 -34.64 -2.26 6.06
N GLN A 118 -35.88 -2.48 5.62
CA GLN A 118 -36.20 -3.55 4.68
C GLN A 118 -36.15 -3.06 3.23
N ALA A 119 -35.55 -3.87 2.37
CA ALA A 119 -35.58 -3.75 0.92
C ALA A 119 -36.04 -5.09 0.31
N GLU A 120 -36.58 -5.06 -0.91
CA GLU A 120 -37.14 -6.23 -1.58
C GLU A 120 -36.52 -6.34 -2.98
N ILE A 121 -35.73 -7.39 -3.20
CA ILE A 121 -35.16 -7.69 -4.52
C ILE A 121 -36.13 -8.55 -5.34
N GLY A 122 -36.93 -9.38 -4.66
CA GLY A 122 -37.91 -10.27 -5.30
C GLY A 122 -37.30 -11.52 -5.95
N ALA A 123 -36.04 -11.83 -5.62
CA ALA A 123 -35.32 -13.03 -6.07
C ALA A 123 -34.37 -13.52 -4.97
N PRO A 124 -34.09 -14.84 -4.88
CA PRO A 124 -33.10 -15.37 -3.97
C PRO A 124 -31.72 -14.73 -4.20
N VAL A 125 -31.22 -14.06 -3.16
CA VAL A 125 -29.88 -13.47 -3.13
C VAL A 125 -28.87 -14.57 -2.84
N SER A 126 -27.77 -14.57 -3.58
CA SER A 126 -26.68 -15.54 -3.45
C SER A 126 -25.35 -14.90 -3.08
N SER A 127 -25.18 -13.59 -3.26
CA SER A 127 -23.98 -12.87 -2.84
C SER A 127 -24.30 -11.42 -2.49
N LEU A 128 -23.59 -10.85 -1.52
CA LEU A 128 -23.67 -9.44 -1.10
C LEU A 128 -22.26 -8.86 -1.05
N THR A 129 -22.11 -7.59 -1.42
CA THR A 129 -20.86 -6.83 -1.22
C THR A 129 -21.16 -5.33 -1.08
N TRP A 130 -20.27 -4.60 -0.43
CA TRP A 130 -20.35 -3.16 -0.24
C TRP A 130 -19.24 -2.44 -1.02
N ASP A 131 -19.54 -1.29 -1.60
CA ASP A 131 -18.49 -0.38 -2.08
C ASP A 131 -17.93 0.50 -0.95
N GLU A 132 -16.79 1.16 -1.22
CA GLU A 132 -16.20 2.15 -0.31
C GLU A 132 -17.16 3.29 0.07
N ALA A 133 -18.12 3.63 -0.80
CA ALA A 133 -19.10 4.68 -0.57
C ALA A 133 -20.25 4.26 0.37
N GLY A 134 -20.30 2.99 0.81
CA GLY A 134 -21.36 2.46 1.66
C GLY A 134 -22.64 2.10 0.88
N THR A 135 -22.50 1.79 -0.41
CA THR A 135 -23.57 1.27 -1.25
C THR A 135 -23.53 -0.24 -1.24
N LEU A 136 -24.69 -0.88 -1.03
CA LEU A 136 -24.82 -2.33 -1.04
C LEU A 136 -25.14 -2.86 -2.44
N TYR A 137 -24.54 -3.99 -2.79
CA TYR A 137 -24.77 -4.72 -4.03
C TYR A 137 -25.19 -6.15 -3.73
N ALA A 138 -26.20 -6.64 -4.45
CA ALA A 138 -26.78 -7.96 -4.27
C ALA A 138 -26.84 -8.73 -5.59
N GLY A 139 -26.19 -9.89 -5.62
CA GLY A 139 -26.21 -10.85 -6.72
C GLY A 139 -27.28 -11.89 -6.45
N THR A 140 -27.98 -12.32 -7.50
CA THR A 140 -29.09 -13.27 -7.40
C THR A 140 -28.80 -14.57 -8.15
N GLN A 141 -29.57 -15.62 -7.86
CA GLN A 141 -29.45 -16.92 -8.54
C GLN A 141 -29.91 -16.92 -10.02
N GLY A 142 -30.34 -15.78 -10.57
CA GLY A 142 -30.76 -15.72 -11.99
C GLY A 142 -31.58 -14.50 -12.41
N GLN A 143 -31.56 -13.41 -11.63
CA GLN A 143 -32.18 -12.12 -11.99
C GLN A 143 -31.16 -10.98 -12.03
N GLY A 144 -29.88 -11.33 -12.16
CA GLY A 144 -28.77 -10.39 -12.23
C GLY A 144 -28.39 -9.76 -10.90
N ILE A 145 -27.97 -8.50 -10.97
CA ILE A 145 -27.31 -7.76 -9.88
C ILE A 145 -28.11 -6.50 -9.57
N TYR A 146 -28.28 -6.23 -8.29
CA TYR A 146 -29.06 -5.10 -7.79
C TYR A 146 -28.18 -4.22 -6.91
N ARG A 147 -28.30 -2.91 -7.10
CA ARG A 147 -27.81 -1.92 -6.16
C ARG A 147 -28.90 -1.61 -5.15
N VAL A 148 -28.54 -1.54 -3.89
CA VAL A 148 -29.44 -1.15 -2.81
C VAL A 148 -28.85 0.05 -2.09
N SER A 149 -29.56 1.16 -2.18
CA SER A 149 -29.16 2.41 -1.54
C SER A 149 -29.47 2.35 -0.04
N PRO A 150 -28.82 3.17 0.80
CA PRO A 150 -29.10 3.22 2.24
C PRO A 150 -30.55 3.58 2.58
N ASP A 151 -31.29 4.21 1.67
CA ASP A 151 -32.72 4.50 1.83
C ASP A 151 -33.65 3.33 1.43
N GLY A 152 -33.09 2.15 1.21
CA GLY A 152 -33.80 0.92 0.83
C GLY A 152 -34.26 0.87 -0.62
N SER A 153 -33.94 1.89 -1.44
CA SER A 153 -34.25 1.87 -2.87
C SER A 153 -33.39 0.83 -3.59
N VAL A 154 -34.04 0.00 -4.41
CA VAL A 154 -33.40 -1.08 -5.18
C VAL A 154 -33.38 -0.70 -6.65
N ALA A 155 -32.21 -0.80 -7.29
CA ALA A 155 -32.03 -0.55 -8.72
C ALA A 155 -31.34 -1.75 -9.38
N ASN A 156 -31.95 -2.33 -10.43
CA ASN A 156 -31.30 -3.39 -11.19
C ASN A 156 -30.16 -2.80 -12.04
N MET A 157 -28.98 -3.39 -11.92
CA MET A 157 -27.75 -2.98 -12.61
C MET A 157 -27.44 -3.81 -13.85
N THR A 158 -28.27 -4.81 -14.14
CA THR A 158 -28.17 -5.67 -15.30
C THR A 158 -29.29 -5.35 -16.27
N TYR A 159 -28.93 -5.13 -17.53
CA TYR A 159 -29.89 -4.81 -18.58
C TYR A 159 -30.37 -6.10 -19.26
N PRO A 160 -31.65 -6.18 -19.66
CA PRO A 160 -32.17 -7.32 -20.42
C PRO A 160 -31.32 -7.60 -21.67
N GLY A 161 -30.91 -8.86 -21.84
CA GLY A 161 -30.05 -9.29 -22.96
C GLY A 161 -28.54 -9.26 -22.69
N THR A 162 -28.11 -8.89 -21.48
CA THR A 162 -26.72 -9.08 -21.02
C THR A 162 -26.50 -10.50 -20.48
N PRO A 163 -25.28 -11.07 -20.55
CA PRO A 163 -24.99 -12.41 -20.01
C PRO A 163 -25.38 -12.57 -18.53
N LEU A 164 -25.29 -11.50 -17.74
CA LEU A 164 -25.58 -11.50 -16.31
C LEU A 164 -27.07 -11.43 -15.97
N ALA A 165 -27.95 -11.00 -16.89
CA ALA A 165 -29.36 -10.76 -16.58
C ALA A 165 -30.11 -12.02 -16.12
N GLU A 166 -29.71 -13.20 -16.62
CA GLU A 166 -30.30 -14.50 -16.29
C GLU A 166 -29.28 -15.48 -15.70
N ALA A 167 -28.02 -15.07 -15.51
CA ALA A 167 -26.99 -15.94 -14.97
C ALA A 167 -27.06 -16.02 -13.43
N PRO A 168 -26.77 -17.20 -12.85
CA PRO A 168 -26.58 -17.29 -11.41
C PRO A 168 -25.29 -16.58 -11.01
N ILE A 169 -25.42 -15.58 -10.14
CA ILE A 169 -24.28 -14.89 -9.55
C ILE A 169 -23.81 -15.72 -8.36
N VAL A 170 -22.57 -16.22 -8.42
CA VAL A 170 -21.98 -17.03 -7.35
C VAL A 170 -21.34 -16.15 -6.29
N ALA A 171 -20.59 -15.13 -6.70
CA ALA A 171 -19.88 -14.24 -5.81
C ALA A 171 -19.81 -12.83 -6.40
N LEU A 172 -19.85 -11.83 -5.52
CA LEU A 172 -19.62 -10.43 -5.80
C LEU A 172 -18.47 -9.94 -4.92
N ASP A 173 -17.64 -9.06 -5.47
CA ASP A 173 -16.70 -8.29 -4.66
C ASP A 173 -16.40 -6.94 -5.31
N GLU A 174 -15.84 -6.00 -4.56
CA GLU A 174 -15.57 -4.63 -5.00
C GLU A 174 -14.15 -4.22 -4.62
N ALA A 175 -13.45 -3.57 -5.55
CA ALA A 175 -12.17 -2.95 -5.26
C ALA A 175 -12.00 -1.62 -6.03
N ASN A 176 -11.71 -0.55 -5.30
CA ASN A 176 -11.37 0.79 -5.81
C ASN A 176 -12.30 1.32 -6.93
N GLY A 177 -13.60 1.17 -6.77
CA GLY A 177 -14.63 1.61 -7.70
C GLY A 177 -14.92 0.63 -8.83
N ARG A 178 -14.46 -0.63 -8.74
CA ARG A 178 -14.78 -1.69 -9.71
C ARG A 178 -15.53 -2.82 -9.01
N LEU A 179 -16.74 -3.09 -9.48
CA LEU A 179 -17.56 -4.20 -9.03
C LEU A 179 -17.30 -5.43 -9.88
N PHE A 180 -17.06 -6.55 -9.23
CA PHE A 180 -16.81 -7.86 -9.81
C PHE A 180 -17.99 -8.80 -9.55
N ALA A 181 -18.35 -9.60 -10.55
CA ALA A 181 -19.43 -10.57 -10.46
C ALA A 181 -19.05 -11.88 -11.13
N ALA A 182 -18.93 -12.95 -10.36
CA ALA A 182 -18.69 -14.29 -10.87
C ALA A 182 -20.00 -14.99 -11.20
N THR A 183 -20.05 -15.55 -12.41
CA THR A 183 -20.88 -16.71 -12.74
C THR A 183 -20.08 -17.99 -12.44
N PRO A 184 -20.65 -19.20 -12.54
CA PRO A 184 -19.94 -20.44 -12.26
C PRO A 184 -18.59 -20.65 -12.98
N THR A 185 -18.37 -20.03 -14.14
CA THR A 185 -17.15 -20.27 -14.94
C THR A 185 -16.48 -18.99 -15.46
N VAL A 186 -17.15 -17.84 -15.33
CA VAL A 186 -16.69 -16.57 -15.92
C VAL A 186 -16.89 -15.44 -14.92
N LEU A 187 -15.87 -14.59 -14.81
CA LEU A 187 -15.94 -13.35 -14.07
C LEU A 187 -16.38 -12.22 -15.02
N HIS A 188 -17.18 -11.31 -14.51
CA HIS A 188 -17.50 -10.04 -15.16
C HIS A 188 -17.10 -8.90 -14.23
N TYR A 189 -16.75 -7.75 -14.78
CA TYR A 189 -16.52 -6.56 -13.98
C TYR A 189 -17.15 -5.33 -14.61
N ALA A 190 -17.39 -4.31 -13.79
CA ALA A 190 -17.84 -3.02 -14.26
C ALA A 190 -17.34 -1.88 -13.36
N ASP A 191 -16.91 -0.79 -13.98
CA ASP A 191 -16.49 0.41 -13.26
C ASP A 191 -17.72 1.19 -12.79
N LEU A 192 -17.75 1.51 -11.50
CA LEU A 192 -18.83 2.24 -10.84
C LEU A 192 -18.67 3.75 -11.14
N ILE A 193 -19.39 4.24 -12.17
CA ILE A 193 -19.33 5.64 -12.59
C ILE A 193 -20.61 6.37 -12.15
N GLY A 194 -20.52 7.14 -11.05
CA GLY A 194 -21.61 8.00 -10.59
C GLY A 194 -22.81 7.24 -10.00
N VAL A 195 -23.94 7.93 -9.86
CA VAL A 195 -25.14 7.43 -9.13
C VAL A 195 -26.02 6.53 -10.01
N ASP A 196 -25.73 6.36 -11.30
CA ASP A 196 -26.60 5.64 -12.24
C ASP A 196 -26.18 4.18 -12.46
N GLY A 197 -25.08 3.74 -11.83
CA GLY A 197 -24.55 2.38 -11.97
C GLY A 197 -23.57 2.26 -13.15
N PRO A 198 -23.08 1.04 -13.44
CA PRO A 198 -22.06 0.83 -14.46
C PRO A 198 -22.60 1.10 -15.87
N ALA A 199 -21.73 1.67 -16.71
CA ALA A 199 -22.05 1.90 -18.13
C ALA A 199 -22.07 0.60 -18.94
N GLU A 200 -21.20 -0.36 -18.62
CA GLU A 200 -21.06 -1.63 -19.32
C GLU A 200 -20.43 -2.69 -18.41
N TRP A 201 -20.85 -3.95 -18.57
CA TRP A 201 -20.23 -5.12 -17.94
C TRP A 201 -19.26 -5.77 -18.92
N ILE A 202 -18.01 -5.94 -18.49
CA ILE A 202 -16.94 -6.54 -19.29
C ILE A 202 -16.75 -7.99 -18.84
N GLU A 203 -16.76 -8.90 -19.80
CA GLU A 203 -16.49 -10.32 -19.59
C GLU A 203 -14.99 -10.60 -19.58
N THR A 204 -14.52 -11.39 -18.61
CA THR A 204 -13.12 -11.82 -18.51
C THR A 204 -12.88 -13.12 -19.29
N SER A 205 -11.61 -13.54 -19.38
CA SER A 205 -11.32 -14.93 -19.74
C SER A 205 -11.96 -15.90 -18.74
N PRO A 206 -12.38 -17.11 -19.17
CA PRO A 206 -12.97 -18.10 -18.28
C PRO A 206 -11.94 -18.61 -17.28
N VAL A 207 -12.38 -18.89 -16.05
CA VAL A 207 -11.59 -19.54 -15.02
C VAL A 207 -11.68 -21.05 -15.21
N GLU A 208 -10.57 -21.76 -15.02
CA GLU A 208 -10.60 -23.23 -15.06
C GLU A 208 -11.25 -23.75 -13.76
N GLY A 209 -12.37 -24.46 -13.89
CA GLY A 209 -13.13 -25.01 -12.76
C GLY A 209 -14.39 -24.21 -12.45
N TRP A 210 -15.14 -24.68 -11.45
CA TRP A 210 -16.36 -24.00 -10.98
C TRP A 210 -15.97 -22.98 -9.91
N ILE A 211 -16.21 -21.69 -10.15
CA ILE A 211 -15.93 -20.61 -9.20
C ILE A 211 -16.88 -20.75 -8.01
N THR A 212 -16.34 -20.74 -6.80
CA THR A 212 -17.10 -20.84 -5.54
C THR A 212 -17.10 -19.53 -4.76
N THR A 213 -16.04 -18.73 -4.88
CA THR A 213 -15.87 -17.47 -4.15
C THR A 213 -14.89 -16.56 -4.90
N LEU A 214 -14.90 -15.27 -4.58
CA LEU A 214 -14.00 -14.26 -5.14
C LEU A 214 -13.43 -13.38 -4.01
N ALA A 215 -12.22 -12.89 -4.24
CA ALA A 215 -11.68 -11.76 -3.47
C ALA A 215 -10.90 -10.82 -4.38
N ALA A 216 -11.24 -9.54 -4.40
CA ALA A 216 -10.63 -8.49 -5.20
C ALA A 216 -9.70 -7.66 -4.31
N ALA A 217 -8.41 -7.65 -4.63
CA ALA A 217 -7.42 -6.82 -3.93
C ALA A 217 -7.31 -5.42 -4.56
N ASP A 218 -7.53 -5.32 -5.87
CA ASP A 218 -7.47 -4.10 -6.67
C ASP A 218 -8.25 -4.33 -7.98
N PRO A 219 -8.69 -3.29 -8.72
CA PRO A 219 -9.29 -3.40 -10.05
C PRO A 219 -8.59 -4.34 -11.04
N ASP A 220 -7.28 -4.52 -10.94
CA ASP A 220 -6.52 -5.43 -11.81
C ASP A 220 -6.20 -6.78 -11.16
N VAL A 221 -6.24 -6.88 -9.83
CA VAL A 221 -5.80 -8.06 -9.06
C VAL A 221 -6.99 -8.71 -8.35
N VAL A 222 -7.42 -9.85 -8.89
CA VAL A 222 -8.58 -10.60 -8.38
C VAL A 222 -8.22 -12.07 -8.23
N TYR A 223 -8.76 -12.68 -7.18
CA TYR A 223 -8.59 -14.09 -6.85
C TYR A 223 -9.93 -14.80 -6.94
N ALA A 224 -9.94 -15.99 -7.53
CA ALA A 224 -11.10 -16.85 -7.65
C ALA A 224 -10.83 -18.19 -6.98
N GLY A 225 -11.62 -18.50 -5.95
CA GLY A 225 -11.67 -19.84 -5.38
C GLY A 225 -12.47 -20.76 -6.28
N THR A 226 -12.03 -22.02 -6.40
CA THR A 226 -12.73 -23.01 -7.24
C THR A 226 -13.07 -24.28 -6.46
N ALA A 227 -14.08 -25.00 -6.95
CA ALA A 227 -14.59 -26.19 -6.31
C ALA A 227 -13.61 -27.38 -6.26
N THR A 228 -12.62 -27.42 -7.15
CA THR A 228 -11.71 -28.59 -7.28
C THR A 228 -10.26 -28.25 -7.58
N LEU A 229 -9.97 -27.04 -8.06
CA LEU A 229 -8.67 -26.67 -8.60
C LEU A 229 -7.92 -25.66 -7.73
N GLY A 230 -8.42 -25.35 -6.52
CA GLY A 230 -7.83 -24.36 -5.62
C GLY A 230 -8.13 -22.93 -6.05
N VAL A 231 -7.18 -22.03 -5.79
CA VAL A 231 -7.29 -20.60 -6.11
C VAL A 231 -6.64 -20.29 -7.46
N PHE A 232 -7.26 -19.41 -8.24
CA PHE A 232 -6.68 -18.75 -9.39
C PHE A 232 -6.56 -17.25 -9.13
N MET A 233 -5.61 -16.60 -9.78
CA MET A 233 -5.43 -15.16 -9.72
C MET A 233 -5.30 -14.55 -11.10
N THR A 234 -5.65 -13.28 -11.20
CA THR A 234 -5.34 -12.41 -12.33
C THR A 234 -4.63 -11.15 -11.82
N TRP A 235 -3.83 -10.52 -12.69
CA TRP A 235 -3.18 -9.22 -12.45
C TRP A 235 -3.46 -8.24 -13.60
N ASP A 236 -4.40 -8.58 -14.48
CA ASP A 236 -4.74 -7.83 -15.69
C ASP A 236 -6.26 -7.73 -15.89
N ALA A 237 -7.00 -7.64 -14.77
CA ALA A 237 -8.46 -7.54 -14.74
C ALA A 237 -9.17 -8.73 -15.43
N GLY A 238 -8.60 -9.93 -15.29
CA GLY A 238 -9.18 -11.19 -15.77
C GLY A 238 -8.88 -11.50 -17.24
N GLN A 239 -7.96 -10.79 -17.91
CA GLN A 239 -7.55 -11.19 -19.26
C GLN A 239 -6.80 -12.52 -19.23
N VAL A 240 -5.98 -12.74 -18.20
CA VAL A 240 -5.27 -14.00 -17.94
C VAL A 240 -5.52 -14.45 -16.51
N TRP A 241 -5.86 -15.73 -16.37
CA TRP A 241 -5.95 -16.42 -15.09
C TRP A 241 -4.77 -17.39 -14.93
N ALA A 242 -4.08 -17.29 -13.80
CA ALA A 242 -2.99 -18.17 -13.43
C ALA A 242 -3.34 -18.94 -12.14
N PRO A 243 -2.94 -20.21 -11.99
CA PRO A 243 -3.09 -20.93 -10.74
C PRO A 243 -2.29 -20.26 -9.60
N ALA A 244 -2.93 -20.07 -8.45
CA ALA A 244 -2.39 -19.41 -7.26
C ALA A 244 -2.58 -20.31 -6.02
N ARG A 245 -2.07 -21.54 -6.11
CA ARG A 245 -2.48 -22.67 -5.24
C ARG A 245 -1.33 -23.45 -4.62
N GLU A 246 -0.10 -22.96 -4.77
CA GLU A 246 1.07 -23.58 -4.16
C GLU A 246 0.96 -23.52 -2.64
N GLY A 247 1.20 -24.64 -1.95
CA GLY A 247 1.09 -24.71 -0.48
C GLY A 247 -0.33 -24.98 0.08
N LEU A 248 -1.39 -24.96 -0.74
CA LEU A 248 -2.76 -25.37 -0.34
C LEU A 248 -2.92 -26.90 -0.18
N GLY A 249 -1.85 -27.62 0.19
CA GLY A 249 -1.89 -29.07 0.42
C GLY A 249 -2.10 -29.93 -0.83
N LEU A 250 -1.91 -29.40 -2.04
CA LEU A 250 -2.08 -30.14 -3.29
C LEU A 250 -0.94 -31.15 -3.53
N ALA A 251 -1.16 -32.43 -3.19
CA ALA A 251 -0.40 -33.50 -3.84
C ALA A 251 -0.90 -33.70 -5.29
N ALA A 252 -0.05 -34.23 -6.16
CA ALA A 252 -0.43 -34.51 -7.55
C ALA A 252 -1.69 -35.40 -7.61
N GLY A 253 -2.79 -34.87 -8.15
CA GLY A 253 -4.07 -35.57 -8.31
C GLY A 253 -5.10 -35.33 -7.19
N GLN A 254 -4.78 -34.52 -6.17
CA GLN A 254 -5.77 -34.11 -5.16
C GLN A 254 -6.61 -32.92 -5.66
N MET A 255 -7.89 -32.94 -5.28
CA MET A 255 -8.84 -31.85 -5.53
C MET A 255 -8.99 -31.00 -4.27
N VAL A 256 -8.92 -29.69 -4.43
CA VAL A 256 -8.99 -28.69 -3.36
C VAL A 256 -10.20 -27.80 -3.63
N ASN A 257 -11.17 -27.87 -2.73
CA ASN A 257 -12.35 -27.01 -2.76
C ASN A 257 -12.08 -25.77 -1.92
N VAL A 258 -12.11 -24.59 -2.53
CA VAL A 258 -12.01 -23.31 -1.79
C VAL A 258 -13.40 -22.86 -1.40
N THR A 259 -13.70 -22.78 -0.10
CA THR A 259 -15.06 -22.49 0.36
C THR A 259 -15.26 -21.02 0.69
N ALA A 260 -14.22 -20.34 1.19
CA ALA A 260 -14.19 -18.91 1.42
C ALA A 260 -12.81 -18.36 1.06
N LEU A 261 -12.77 -17.11 0.62
CA LEU A 261 -11.57 -16.39 0.23
C LEU A 261 -11.74 -14.93 0.61
N SER A 262 -10.71 -14.34 1.22
CA SER A 262 -10.75 -12.95 1.66
C SER A 262 -9.38 -12.31 1.54
N VAL A 263 -9.34 -11.03 1.20
CA VAL A 263 -8.13 -10.20 1.17
C VAL A 263 -8.09 -9.32 2.41
N ASP A 264 -6.94 -9.22 3.05
CA ASP A 264 -6.74 -8.28 4.14
C ASP A 264 -6.67 -6.84 3.58
N ARG A 265 -7.72 -6.05 3.83
CA ARG A 265 -7.80 -4.65 3.36
C ARG A 265 -6.80 -3.74 4.08
N GLN A 266 -6.26 -4.13 5.23
CA GLN A 266 -5.27 -3.35 5.99
C GLN A 266 -3.83 -3.74 5.63
N GLU A 267 -3.60 -4.99 5.24
CA GLU A 267 -2.28 -5.52 4.89
C GLU A 267 -2.23 -6.04 3.44
N PRO A 268 -1.87 -5.19 2.46
CA PRO A 268 -1.81 -5.57 1.06
C PRO A 268 -0.97 -6.84 0.80
N GLY A 269 -1.53 -7.76 0.01
CA GLY A 269 -0.90 -9.03 -0.32
C GLY A 269 -0.96 -10.08 0.79
N VAL A 270 -1.78 -9.85 1.83
CA VAL A 270 -2.22 -10.90 2.75
C VAL A 270 -3.60 -11.40 2.33
N LEU A 271 -3.75 -12.71 2.21
CA LEU A 271 -5.01 -13.37 1.84
C LEU A 271 -5.28 -14.54 2.76
N TYR A 272 -6.56 -14.83 2.96
CA TYR A 272 -7.04 -15.96 3.74
C TYR A 272 -7.96 -16.82 2.88
N ALA A 273 -7.82 -18.14 2.99
CA ALA A 273 -8.67 -19.10 2.30
C ALA A 273 -9.05 -20.24 3.22
N THR A 274 -10.30 -20.70 3.16
CA THR A 274 -10.68 -21.99 3.72
C THR A 274 -10.74 -23.03 2.63
N VAL A 275 -10.20 -24.19 2.93
CA VAL A 275 -10.14 -25.34 2.03
C VAL A 275 -10.90 -26.50 2.67
N ASP A 276 -11.61 -27.28 1.86
CA ASP A 276 -12.20 -28.55 2.25
C ASP A 276 -11.92 -29.67 1.24
N HIS A 277 -12.18 -30.91 1.65
CA HIS A 277 -12.00 -32.13 0.86
C HIS A 277 -13.12 -32.31 -0.18
N ALA A 278 -12.76 -32.36 -1.47
CA ALA A 278 -13.71 -32.74 -2.51
C ALA A 278 -13.99 -34.26 -2.45
N VAL A 279 -15.25 -34.63 -2.19
CA VAL A 279 -15.72 -36.02 -2.06
C VAL A 279 -15.49 -36.80 -3.37
N GLY A 280 -14.48 -37.68 -3.36
CA GLY A 280 -14.21 -38.68 -4.40
C GLY A 280 -13.75 -39.99 -3.77
N SER A 281 -14.56 -41.03 -3.93
CA SER A 281 -14.54 -42.30 -3.18
C SER A 281 -13.17 -43.00 -3.12
N THR A 282 -12.48 -42.89 -1.98
CA THR A 282 -11.92 -43.99 -1.16
C THR A 282 -11.11 -43.34 -0.04
N GLU A 283 -11.48 -43.61 1.21
CA GLU A 283 -10.70 -43.27 2.40
C GLU A 283 -9.22 -43.66 2.21
N VAL A 284 -8.30 -42.74 2.49
CA VAL A 284 -6.98 -42.93 3.15
C VAL A 284 -6.21 -41.59 3.18
N HIS A 285 -6.31 -40.95 4.36
CA HIS A 285 -5.31 -40.23 5.16
C HIS A 285 -4.77 -38.81 4.82
N SER A 286 -4.94 -37.97 5.87
CA SER A 286 -4.23 -36.76 6.31
C SER A 286 -4.44 -35.43 5.56
N SER A 287 -5.57 -34.78 5.92
CA SER A 287 -5.77 -33.35 6.23
C SER A 287 -5.23 -32.30 5.26
N ALA A 288 -6.13 -31.77 4.42
CA ALA A 288 -6.00 -30.47 3.74
C ALA A 288 -7.18 -29.53 4.04
N ALA A 289 -8.12 -29.95 4.91
CA ALA A 289 -9.25 -29.11 5.31
C ALA A 289 -8.86 -28.21 6.49
N GLY A 290 -9.03 -26.90 6.32
CA GLY A 290 -8.67 -25.89 7.31
C GLY A 290 -8.54 -24.49 6.69
N ALA A 291 -8.14 -23.51 7.49
CA ALA A 291 -7.80 -22.17 7.03
C ALA A 291 -6.31 -22.05 6.66
N TYR A 292 -6.04 -21.27 5.62
CA TYR A 292 -4.73 -21.00 5.08
C TYR A 292 -4.54 -19.49 4.93
N VAL A 293 -3.28 -19.07 5.00
CA VAL A 293 -2.86 -17.69 4.76
C VAL A 293 -1.81 -17.63 3.67
N SER A 294 -1.93 -16.66 2.78
CA SER A 294 -0.85 -16.22 1.91
C SER A 294 -0.37 -14.86 2.40
N VAL A 295 0.94 -14.72 2.55
CA VAL A 295 1.60 -13.43 2.85
C VAL A 295 2.45 -12.99 1.65
N ASP A 296 2.11 -13.39 0.44
CA ASP A 296 2.86 -13.07 -0.78
C ASP A 296 1.94 -12.91 -2.00
N SER A 297 0.75 -12.35 -1.77
CA SER A 297 -0.25 -12.07 -2.80
C SER A 297 -0.73 -13.32 -3.55
N GLY A 298 -0.87 -14.43 -2.84
CA GLY A 298 -1.42 -15.70 -3.34
C GLY A 298 -0.41 -16.57 -4.08
N ALA A 299 0.88 -16.19 -4.10
CA ALA A 299 1.90 -17.01 -4.74
C ALA A 299 2.08 -18.34 -4.00
N THR A 300 2.07 -18.30 -2.66
CA THR A 300 2.10 -19.49 -1.82
C THR A 300 1.17 -19.36 -0.61
N TRP A 301 0.77 -20.51 -0.07
CA TRP A 301 -0.14 -20.62 1.05
C TRP A 301 0.45 -21.46 2.17
N GLN A 302 0.19 -21.06 3.41
CA GLN A 302 0.62 -21.75 4.62
C GLN A 302 -0.61 -22.05 5.49
N PRO A 303 -0.69 -23.22 6.13
CA PRO A 303 -1.80 -23.53 7.02
C PRO A 303 -1.75 -22.61 8.25
N LEU A 304 -2.91 -22.14 8.68
CA LEU A 304 -3.07 -21.51 9.99
C LEU A 304 -3.26 -22.58 11.06
N ALA A 305 -2.79 -22.31 12.28
CA ALA A 305 -2.95 -23.19 13.42
C ALA A 305 -4.41 -23.15 13.90
N GLY A 306 -5.10 -24.28 13.82
CA GLY A 306 -6.50 -24.41 14.24
C GLY A 306 -7.00 -25.85 14.11
N PRO A 307 -8.24 -26.14 14.56
CA PRO A 307 -8.85 -27.45 14.39
C PRO A 307 -9.09 -27.75 12.91
N ALA A 308 -8.87 -28.98 12.45
CA ALA A 308 -9.29 -29.38 11.11
C ALA A 308 -10.82 -29.36 10.98
N PHE A 309 -11.34 -29.04 9.81
CA PHE A 309 -12.79 -29.14 9.57
C PHE A 309 -13.25 -30.61 9.66
N PRO A 310 -14.33 -30.92 10.38
CA PRO A 310 -14.90 -32.26 10.39
C PRO A 310 -15.37 -32.68 8.98
N ASP A 311 -15.28 -33.97 8.65
CA ASP A 311 -15.49 -34.60 7.31
C ASP A 311 -16.87 -34.35 6.60
N ALA A 312 -17.69 -33.41 7.06
CA ALA A 312 -18.97 -33.06 6.44
C ALA A 312 -19.34 -31.56 6.55
N ARG A 313 -18.42 -30.69 7.00
CA ARG A 313 -18.76 -29.32 7.42
C ARG A 313 -17.82 -28.31 6.78
N HIS A 314 -18.39 -27.48 5.93
CA HIS A 314 -17.67 -26.45 5.19
C HIS A 314 -17.64 -25.16 6.02
N ALA A 315 -16.53 -24.41 5.96
CA ALA A 315 -16.57 -23.02 6.38
C ALA A 315 -17.31 -22.21 5.31
N ALA A 316 -18.37 -21.53 5.73
CA ALA A 316 -19.17 -20.68 4.87
C ALA A 316 -18.49 -19.33 4.61
N ASP A 317 -17.65 -18.87 5.54
CA ASP A 317 -17.00 -17.58 5.47
C ASP A 317 -15.74 -17.49 6.37
N LEU A 318 -14.96 -16.43 6.21
CA LEU A 318 -13.80 -16.06 7.01
C LEU A 318 -13.92 -14.61 7.48
N VAL A 319 -13.86 -14.41 8.80
CA VAL A 319 -13.83 -13.08 9.41
C VAL A 319 -12.43 -12.79 9.94
N THR A 320 -11.84 -11.67 9.54
CA THR A 320 -10.56 -11.20 10.10
C THR A 320 -10.78 -10.62 11.50
N VAL A 321 -9.82 -10.79 12.40
CA VAL A 321 -9.94 -10.28 13.77
C VAL A 321 -9.26 -8.92 13.88
N PRO A 322 -10.00 -7.82 14.12
CA PRO A 322 -9.40 -6.49 14.22
C PRO A 322 -8.35 -6.42 15.33
N GLY A 323 -7.19 -5.84 15.00
CA GLY A 323 -6.08 -5.68 15.95
C GLY A 323 -5.28 -6.94 16.24
N GLN A 324 -5.65 -8.10 15.69
CA GLN A 324 -4.88 -9.35 15.77
C GLN A 324 -4.41 -9.76 14.37
N PRO A 325 -3.19 -9.37 13.96
CA PRO A 325 -2.70 -9.67 12.62
C PRO A 325 -2.68 -11.18 12.35
N LEU A 326 -3.14 -11.58 11.16
CA LEU A 326 -3.21 -12.97 10.70
C LEU A 326 -4.16 -13.90 11.49
N ALA A 327 -4.86 -13.38 12.50
CA ALA A 327 -5.89 -14.13 13.20
C ALA A 327 -7.22 -14.02 12.44
N VAL A 328 -7.83 -15.17 12.19
CA VAL A 328 -9.12 -15.26 11.50
C VAL A 328 -10.06 -16.22 12.21
N GLN A 329 -11.35 -16.02 12.01
CA GLN A 329 -12.39 -16.92 12.47
C GLN A 329 -13.12 -17.51 11.26
N ALA A 330 -13.06 -18.83 11.11
CA ALA A 330 -13.85 -19.54 10.13
C ALA A 330 -15.30 -19.67 10.65
N VAL A 331 -16.26 -19.25 9.83
CA VAL A 331 -17.68 -19.36 10.13
C VAL A 331 -18.16 -20.73 9.66
N THR A 332 -18.59 -21.58 10.60
CA THR A 332 -19.13 -22.92 10.31
C THR A 332 -20.56 -23.04 10.84
N ASP A 333 -21.27 -24.07 10.40
CA ASP A 333 -22.63 -24.36 10.89
C ASP A 333 -22.71 -24.53 12.43
N GLU A 334 -21.61 -24.90 13.10
CA GLU A 334 -21.54 -25.07 14.56
C GLU A 334 -21.08 -23.83 15.32
N GLY A 335 -20.72 -22.77 14.59
CA GLY A 335 -20.16 -21.54 15.13
C GLY A 335 -18.76 -21.22 14.61
N LEU A 336 -18.11 -20.31 15.34
CA LEU A 336 -16.83 -19.74 14.97
C LEU A 336 -15.67 -20.62 15.43
N GLN A 337 -14.72 -20.87 14.52
CA GLN A 337 -13.47 -21.56 14.82
C GLN A 337 -12.31 -20.59 14.63
N ALA A 338 -11.52 -20.38 15.68
CA ALA A 338 -10.37 -19.49 15.64
C ALA A 338 -9.16 -20.18 15.00
N TYR A 339 -8.45 -19.41 14.18
CA TYR A 339 -7.20 -19.78 13.55
C TYR A 339 -6.17 -18.68 13.78
N GLU A 340 -4.95 -19.09 14.08
CA GLU A 340 -3.82 -18.22 14.40
C GLU A 340 -2.61 -18.53 13.50
N PRO A 341 -1.67 -17.60 13.32
CA PRO A 341 -0.44 -17.87 12.58
C PRO A 341 0.38 -18.99 13.23
N ASP A 342 0.83 -19.96 12.44
CA ASP A 342 1.73 -21.02 12.92
C ASP A 342 3.18 -20.52 13.02
N VAL A 343 3.48 -19.85 14.15
CA VAL A 343 4.81 -19.30 14.45
C VAL A 343 5.88 -20.41 14.47
N ALA A 344 5.55 -21.60 14.96
CA ALA A 344 6.49 -22.71 15.03
C ALA A 344 6.87 -23.23 13.63
N ALA A 345 5.91 -23.38 12.73
CA ALA A 345 6.16 -23.74 11.33
C ALA A 345 6.91 -22.64 10.57
N ALA A 346 6.62 -21.36 10.85
CA ALA A 346 7.36 -20.25 10.26
C ALA A 346 8.84 -20.25 10.71
N LEU A 347 9.11 -20.45 12.02
CA LEU A 347 10.48 -20.60 12.53
C LEU A 347 11.23 -21.76 11.88
N ALA A 348 10.56 -22.90 11.65
CA ALA A 348 11.17 -24.02 10.94
C ALA A 348 11.48 -23.69 9.47
N SER A 349 10.60 -22.94 8.80
CA SER A 349 10.74 -22.52 7.40
C SER A 349 11.91 -21.56 7.15
N LEU A 350 12.41 -20.87 8.19
CA LEU A 350 13.64 -20.07 8.10
C LEU A 350 14.89 -20.90 7.75
N GLN A 351 14.85 -22.22 7.93
CA GLN A 351 15.95 -23.12 7.56
C GLN A 351 15.84 -23.66 6.12
N SER A 352 14.86 -23.19 5.34
CA SER A 352 14.68 -23.62 3.95
C SER A 352 15.84 -23.18 3.05
N ASP A 353 16.23 -24.04 2.12
CA ASP A 353 17.19 -23.70 1.05
C ASP A 353 16.63 -22.63 0.10
N ASP A 354 15.30 -22.58 -0.04
CA ASP A 354 14.61 -21.61 -0.89
C ASP A 354 14.44 -20.26 -0.19
N ALA A 355 14.93 -19.19 -0.83
CA ALA A 355 14.88 -17.84 -0.30
C ALA A 355 13.45 -17.27 -0.24
N ALA A 356 12.56 -17.66 -1.17
CA ALA A 356 11.18 -17.20 -1.15
C ALA A 356 10.45 -17.74 0.09
N THR A 357 10.61 -19.02 0.39
CA THR A 357 10.11 -19.67 1.61
C THR A 357 10.63 -18.97 2.87
N ARG A 358 11.93 -18.65 2.94
CA ARG A 358 12.49 -17.91 4.08
C ARG A 358 11.90 -16.50 4.19
N ALA A 359 11.75 -15.77 3.07
CA ALA A 359 11.20 -14.43 3.07
C ALA A 359 9.74 -14.39 3.55
N GLN A 360 8.93 -15.38 3.16
CA GLN A 360 7.55 -15.54 3.63
C GLN A 360 7.51 -15.82 5.14
N ALA A 361 8.36 -16.73 5.62
CA ALA A 361 8.47 -17.02 7.05
C ALA A 361 8.82 -15.76 7.85
N VAL A 362 9.82 -14.99 7.40
CA VAL A 362 10.18 -13.70 7.99
C VAL A 362 9.01 -12.72 7.99
N ARG A 363 8.29 -12.59 6.86
CA ARG A 363 7.13 -11.70 6.75
C ARG A 363 6.00 -12.11 7.69
N LEU A 364 5.69 -13.41 7.77
CA LEU A 364 4.68 -13.98 8.67
C LEU A 364 5.03 -13.69 10.12
N LEU A 365 6.27 -13.97 10.55
CA LEU A 365 6.73 -13.68 11.92
C LEU A 365 6.63 -12.19 12.28
N GLY A 366 6.96 -11.32 11.32
CA GLY A 366 6.81 -9.87 11.48
C GLY A 366 5.36 -9.41 11.57
N LEU A 367 4.47 -9.95 10.73
CA LEU A 367 3.03 -9.69 10.76
C LEU A 367 2.41 -10.18 12.06
N ALA A 368 2.72 -11.42 12.47
CA ALA A 368 2.27 -12.03 13.72
C ALA A 368 2.84 -11.36 14.99
N ARG A 369 3.81 -10.44 14.84
CA ARG A 369 4.53 -9.79 15.95
C ARG A 369 5.12 -10.80 16.94
N ALA A 370 5.69 -11.89 16.41
CA ALA A 370 6.22 -13.00 17.20
C ALA A 370 7.52 -12.61 17.91
N SER A 371 7.43 -12.07 19.14
CA SER A 371 8.59 -11.61 19.91
C SER A 371 9.62 -12.72 20.20
N GLU A 372 9.17 -13.97 20.34
CA GLU A 372 10.09 -15.11 20.50
C GLU A 372 11.01 -15.37 19.29
N ALA A 373 10.69 -14.83 18.11
CA ALA A 373 11.48 -14.99 16.90
C ALA A 373 12.59 -13.92 16.74
N GLY A 374 12.81 -13.08 17.76
CA GLY A 374 13.74 -11.95 17.69
C GLY A 374 15.16 -12.34 17.27
N ASP A 375 15.69 -13.44 17.82
CA ASP A 375 17.05 -13.91 17.50
C ASP A 375 17.15 -14.45 16.06
N GLU A 376 16.14 -15.18 15.61
CA GLU A 376 16.06 -15.70 14.24
C GLU A 376 15.90 -14.59 13.22
N LEU A 377 15.08 -13.57 13.51
CA LEU A 377 14.92 -12.39 12.67
C LEU A 377 16.22 -11.57 12.61
N LEU A 378 16.94 -11.42 13.73
CA LEU A 378 18.28 -10.79 13.75
C LEU A 378 19.27 -11.56 12.87
N ALA A 379 19.25 -12.89 12.91
CA ALA A 379 20.07 -13.71 12.02
C ALA A 379 19.67 -13.51 10.55
N ALA A 380 18.38 -13.41 10.25
CA ALA A 380 17.86 -13.19 8.90
C ALA A 380 18.24 -11.81 8.31
N VAL A 381 18.54 -10.80 9.13
CA VAL A 381 19.14 -9.53 8.63
C VAL A 381 20.45 -9.79 7.88
N ALA A 382 21.19 -10.84 8.25
CA ALA A 382 22.43 -11.25 7.58
C ALA A 382 22.23 -12.33 6.49
N ASP A 383 20.99 -12.68 6.13
CA ASP A 383 20.68 -13.68 5.10
C ASP A 383 21.41 -13.31 3.79
N PRO A 384 21.99 -14.29 3.06
CA PRO A 384 22.65 -14.04 1.78
C PRO A 384 21.71 -13.44 0.72
N ASP A 385 20.43 -13.80 0.75
CA ASP A 385 19.42 -13.26 -0.14
C ASP A 385 19.01 -11.83 0.29
N PRO A 386 19.08 -10.84 -0.61
CA PRO A 386 18.73 -9.46 -0.27
C PRO A 386 17.27 -9.27 0.14
N ALA A 387 16.32 -10.02 -0.44
CA ALA A 387 14.91 -9.86 -0.14
C ALA A 387 14.60 -10.34 1.28
N VAL A 388 15.16 -11.48 1.69
CA VAL A 388 15.02 -12.00 3.07
C VAL A 388 15.56 -11.01 4.09
N SER A 389 16.74 -10.43 3.83
CA SER A 389 17.38 -9.48 4.73
C SER A 389 16.62 -8.17 4.90
N VAL A 390 16.13 -7.58 3.81
CA VAL A 390 15.29 -6.37 3.89
C VAL A 390 13.97 -6.68 4.61
N MET A 391 13.36 -7.84 4.31
CA MET A 391 12.15 -8.29 4.99
C MET A 391 12.38 -8.47 6.49
N ALA A 392 13.56 -8.97 6.89
CA ALA A 392 13.92 -9.15 8.29
C ALA A 392 14.01 -7.82 9.03
N GLY A 393 14.59 -6.80 8.39
CA GLY A 393 14.58 -5.43 8.91
C GLY A 393 13.16 -4.89 9.11
N ALA A 394 12.27 -5.10 8.13
CA ALA A 394 10.87 -4.68 8.23
C ALA A 394 10.08 -5.46 9.31
N ALA A 395 10.34 -6.76 9.45
CA ALA A 395 9.76 -7.60 10.50
C ALA A 395 10.20 -7.13 11.89
N LEU A 396 11.50 -6.85 12.09
CA LEU A 396 12.03 -6.31 13.34
C LEU A 396 11.45 -4.94 13.68
N THR A 397 11.30 -4.04 12.70
CA THR A 397 10.61 -2.76 12.91
C THR A 397 9.15 -2.97 13.37
N ARG A 398 8.43 -3.92 12.74
CA ARG A 398 7.04 -4.22 13.12
C ARG A 398 6.92 -4.83 14.52
N LEU A 399 7.86 -5.69 14.91
CA LEU A 399 7.96 -6.21 16.29
C LEU A 399 8.23 -5.06 17.27
N ASN A 400 9.13 -4.14 16.90
CA ASN A 400 9.60 -3.03 17.74
C ASN A 400 10.04 -3.48 19.15
N ASP A 401 10.64 -4.67 19.26
CA ASP A 401 11.09 -5.23 20.53
C ASP A 401 12.45 -4.64 20.94
N PRO A 402 12.54 -3.92 22.08
CA PRO A 402 13.80 -3.38 22.59
C PRO A 402 14.91 -4.42 22.75
N ALA A 403 14.59 -5.70 22.99
CA ALA A 403 15.57 -6.78 23.13
C ALA A 403 16.44 -6.96 21.87
N THR A 404 15.89 -6.67 20.69
CA THR A 404 16.59 -6.82 19.40
C THR A 404 17.58 -5.69 19.11
N SER A 405 17.48 -4.57 19.84
CA SER A 405 18.30 -3.37 19.61
C SER A 405 19.79 -3.66 19.73
N SER A 406 20.20 -4.48 20.71
CA SER A 406 21.62 -4.81 20.91
C SER A 406 22.19 -5.60 19.72
N GLY A 407 21.41 -6.53 19.15
CA GLY A 407 21.80 -7.28 17.97
C GLY A 407 21.95 -6.40 16.73
N LEU A 408 21.01 -5.48 16.52
CA LEU A 408 21.06 -4.51 15.44
C LEU A 408 22.24 -3.54 15.56
N LEU A 409 22.58 -3.10 16.77
CA LEU A 409 23.77 -2.27 17.01
C LEU A 409 25.07 -3.00 16.61
N VAL A 410 25.15 -4.32 16.85
CA VAL A 410 26.27 -5.13 16.37
C VAL A 410 26.26 -5.26 14.83
N ALA A 411 25.07 -5.38 14.23
CA ALA A 411 24.92 -5.49 12.78
C ALA A 411 25.38 -4.23 12.02
N LEU A 412 25.41 -3.05 12.65
CA LEU A 412 26.02 -1.82 12.09
C LEU A 412 27.51 -1.94 11.80
N GLU A 413 28.22 -2.87 12.44
CA GLU A 413 29.66 -3.11 12.23
C GLU A 413 29.93 -4.31 11.29
N HIS A 414 28.88 -4.90 10.72
CA HIS A 414 29.00 -6.10 9.91
C HIS A 414 29.83 -5.86 8.62
N PRO A 415 30.67 -6.81 8.15
CA PRO A 415 31.49 -6.62 6.95
C PRO A 415 30.69 -6.40 5.66
N ASN A 416 29.51 -7.00 5.55
CA ASN A 416 28.59 -6.79 4.42
C ASN A 416 27.86 -5.45 4.57
N GLU A 417 28.05 -4.54 3.59
CA GLU A 417 27.40 -3.22 3.53
C GLU A 417 25.88 -3.32 3.65
N ARG A 418 25.23 -4.28 2.95
CA ARG A 418 23.77 -4.45 3.02
C ARG A 418 23.27 -4.66 4.44
N VAL A 419 23.96 -5.48 5.23
CA VAL A 419 23.59 -5.78 6.62
C VAL A 419 23.67 -4.52 7.47
N ARG A 420 24.71 -3.69 7.27
CA ARG A 420 24.83 -2.40 7.95
C ARG A 420 23.70 -1.44 7.57
N LEU A 421 23.35 -1.39 6.28
CA LEU A 421 22.27 -0.52 5.78
C LEU A 421 20.91 -0.92 6.36
N VAL A 422 20.57 -2.21 6.35
CA VAL A 422 19.33 -2.71 6.94
C VAL A 422 19.30 -2.44 8.44
N ALA A 423 20.39 -2.71 9.15
CA ALA A 423 20.47 -2.43 10.58
C ALA A 423 20.30 -0.93 10.90
N ALA A 424 20.92 -0.04 10.12
CA ALA A 424 20.78 1.40 10.27
C ALA A 424 19.35 1.88 10.03
N GLU A 425 18.70 1.38 8.99
CA GLU A 425 17.31 1.70 8.69
C GLU A 425 16.36 1.21 9.80
N THR A 426 16.50 -0.04 10.23
CA THR A 426 15.66 -0.64 11.29
C THR A 426 15.83 0.12 12.61
N LEU A 427 17.07 0.39 13.05
CA LEU A 427 17.32 1.17 14.28
C LEU A 427 16.74 2.59 14.20
N GLY A 428 16.80 3.22 13.03
CA GLY A 428 16.21 4.53 12.78
C GLY A 428 14.68 4.51 12.88
N GLN A 429 14.03 3.51 12.29
CA GLN A 429 12.57 3.34 12.35
C GLN A 429 12.08 2.99 13.76
N MET A 430 12.85 2.21 14.53
CA MET A 430 12.56 1.89 15.93
C MET A 430 12.87 3.07 16.90
N GLY A 431 13.54 4.13 16.44
CA GLY A 431 13.90 5.27 17.27
C GLY A 431 14.96 4.97 18.35
N VAL A 432 15.88 4.03 18.08
CA VAL A 432 16.86 3.57 19.08
C VAL A 432 17.97 4.61 19.28
N GLU A 433 17.88 5.39 20.36
CA GLU A 433 18.84 6.46 20.66
C GLU A 433 20.29 5.96 20.84
N ALA A 434 20.48 4.73 21.33
CA ALA A 434 21.81 4.12 21.42
C ALA A 434 22.53 3.99 20.06
N ALA A 435 21.78 4.03 18.95
CA ALA A 435 22.31 3.98 17.59
C ALA A 435 22.88 5.32 17.11
N VAL A 436 22.63 6.45 17.79
CA VAL A 436 23.06 7.78 17.33
C VAL A 436 24.57 7.86 17.11
N LYS A 437 25.37 7.35 18.05
CA LYS A 437 26.84 7.37 17.94
C LYS A 437 27.36 6.54 16.75
N PRO A 438 26.99 5.26 16.56
CA PRO A 438 27.44 4.50 15.39
C PRO A 438 26.86 5.03 14.08
N LEU A 439 25.60 5.50 14.05
CA LEU A 439 25.03 6.14 12.86
C LEU A 439 25.74 7.44 12.50
N ARG A 440 26.16 8.25 13.49
CA ARG A 440 27.04 9.40 13.23
C ARG A 440 28.35 8.95 12.59
N ALA A 441 29.01 7.89 13.10
CA ALA A 441 30.23 7.39 12.47
C ALA A 441 29.97 6.97 11.01
N MET A 442 28.86 6.29 10.73
CA MET A 442 28.42 5.90 9.39
C MET A 442 28.16 7.11 8.49
N LEU A 443 27.51 8.17 9.01
CA LEU A 443 27.29 9.43 8.30
C LEU A 443 28.60 10.08 7.85
N PHE A 444 29.62 10.08 8.71
CA PHE A 444 30.88 10.77 8.44
C PHE A 444 31.93 9.95 7.68
N GLN A 445 31.94 8.63 7.88
CA GLN A 445 33.00 7.73 7.40
C GLN A 445 32.53 6.74 6.33
N GLY A 446 31.22 6.56 6.18
CA GLY A 446 30.64 5.61 5.24
C GLY A 446 30.67 6.05 3.78
N SER A 447 30.27 5.13 2.90
CA SER A 447 29.97 5.37 1.49
C SER A 447 28.84 6.41 1.33
N GLY A 448 28.61 6.91 0.11
CA GLY A 448 27.51 7.84 -0.15
C GLY A 448 26.13 7.27 0.21
N THR A 449 25.94 5.97 0.03
CA THR A 449 24.72 5.25 0.41
C THR A 449 24.61 5.12 1.92
N GLU A 450 25.68 4.67 2.58
CA GLU A 450 25.74 4.56 4.04
C GLU A 450 25.48 5.89 4.74
N ALA A 451 26.06 6.98 4.23
CA ALA A 451 25.82 8.31 4.75
C ALA A 451 24.35 8.69 4.62
N THR A 452 23.73 8.43 3.46
CA THR A 452 22.31 8.73 3.20
C THR A 452 21.38 8.00 4.17
N ILE A 453 21.57 6.69 4.32
CA ILE A 453 20.75 5.88 5.24
C ILE A 453 20.99 6.30 6.69
N ALA A 454 22.24 6.57 7.08
CA ALA A 454 22.54 7.06 8.42
C ALA A 454 21.89 8.43 8.70
N GLY A 455 21.91 9.35 7.73
CA GLY A 455 21.25 10.65 7.84
C GLY A 455 19.73 10.51 8.04
N GLN A 456 19.07 9.68 7.24
CA GLN A 456 17.65 9.38 7.39
C GLN A 456 17.32 8.71 8.73
N ALA A 457 18.14 7.75 9.17
CA ALA A 457 17.97 7.06 10.44
C ALA A 457 18.11 8.02 11.63
N LEU A 458 19.13 8.89 11.62
CA LEU A 458 19.30 9.95 12.63
C LEU A 458 18.12 10.92 12.63
N GLY A 459 17.62 11.28 11.43
CA GLY A 459 16.43 12.11 11.27
C GLY A 459 15.19 11.48 11.90
N ARG A 460 14.96 10.18 11.69
CA ARG A 460 13.84 9.45 12.31
C ARG A 460 13.98 9.31 13.83
N ILE A 461 15.21 9.14 14.34
CA ILE A 461 15.47 9.12 15.79
C ILE A 461 15.15 10.48 16.42
N SER A 462 15.49 11.59 15.75
CA SER A 462 15.11 12.95 16.15
C SER A 462 15.49 13.36 17.60
N SER A 463 16.42 12.66 18.26
CA SER A 463 16.93 13.06 19.57
C SER A 463 17.89 14.25 19.44
N PRO A 464 18.10 15.06 20.50
CA PRO A 464 19.03 16.19 20.45
C PRO A 464 20.42 15.80 19.92
N ASP A 465 20.97 14.67 20.39
CA ASP A 465 22.26 14.14 19.92
C ASP A 465 22.24 13.73 18.44
N ALA A 466 21.09 13.26 17.93
CA ALA A 466 20.92 12.91 16.53
C ALA A 466 20.88 14.16 15.63
N ILE A 467 20.16 15.20 16.08
CA ILE A 467 20.12 16.50 15.41
C ILE A 467 21.50 17.14 15.42
N ASP A 468 22.23 17.09 16.54
CA ASP A 468 23.61 17.56 16.65
C ASP A 468 24.55 16.84 15.68
N ALA A 469 24.34 15.54 15.46
CA ALA A 469 25.12 14.77 14.49
C ALA A 469 24.86 15.24 13.05
N LEU A 470 23.60 15.55 12.72
CA LEU A 470 23.19 16.04 11.40
C LEU A 470 23.66 17.48 11.16
N THR A 471 23.50 18.38 12.12
CA THR A 471 23.94 19.78 12.01
C THR A 471 25.46 19.88 11.89
N ALA A 472 26.22 19.02 12.58
CA ALA A 472 27.67 18.95 12.42
C ALA A 472 28.11 18.63 10.97
N ALA A 473 27.32 17.89 10.20
CA ALA A 473 27.61 17.59 8.80
C ALA A 473 27.30 18.78 7.87
N LEU A 474 26.48 19.74 8.31
CA LEU A 474 26.23 21.00 7.60
C LEU A 474 27.34 22.04 7.79
N GLU A 475 28.26 21.83 8.75
CA GLU A 475 29.40 22.72 8.96
C GLU A 475 30.47 22.62 7.86
N GLU A 476 30.35 21.64 6.95
CA GLU A 476 31.26 21.50 5.83
C GLU A 476 30.98 22.57 4.73
N PRO A 477 32.01 23.31 4.27
CA PRO A 477 31.81 24.42 3.33
C PRO A 477 31.46 23.98 1.90
N VAL A 478 31.60 22.69 1.57
CA VAL A 478 31.32 22.14 0.24
C VAL A 478 30.23 21.07 0.35
N PRO A 479 29.18 21.11 -0.49
CA PRO A 479 28.16 20.07 -0.53
C PRO A 479 28.79 18.70 -0.86
N THR A 480 28.85 17.82 0.14
CA THR A 480 29.32 16.44 0.02
C THR A 480 28.12 15.49 0.06
N SER A 481 28.33 14.19 -0.16
CA SER A 481 27.26 13.19 0.04
C SER A 481 26.72 13.23 1.48
N ARG A 482 27.58 13.60 2.44
CA ARG A 482 27.20 13.77 3.86
C ARG A 482 26.30 14.97 4.08
N TRP A 483 26.58 16.08 3.40
CA TRP A 483 25.71 17.26 3.42
C TRP A 483 24.30 16.90 2.94
N HIS A 484 24.18 16.21 1.80
CA HIS A 484 22.88 15.80 1.26
C HIS A 484 22.15 14.83 2.21
N ALA A 485 22.88 13.89 2.80
CA ALA A 485 22.33 12.97 3.79
C ALA A 485 21.83 13.69 5.05
N ALA A 486 22.59 14.68 5.53
CA ALA A 486 22.23 15.47 6.70
C ALA A 486 20.99 16.34 6.42
N MET A 487 20.91 16.95 5.25
CA MET A 487 19.73 17.68 4.81
C MET A 487 18.48 16.81 4.80
N ALA A 488 18.55 15.60 4.22
CA ALA A 488 17.44 14.66 4.23
C ALA A 488 17.05 14.18 5.65
N GLY A 489 18.04 14.02 6.53
CA GLY A 489 17.80 13.70 7.94
C GLY A 489 17.11 14.82 8.71
N LEU A 490 17.54 16.07 8.51
CA LEU A 490 16.93 17.24 9.16
C LEU A 490 15.50 17.49 8.64
N GLU A 491 15.26 17.27 7.35
CA GLU A 491 13.91 17.28 6.78
C GLU A 491 13.02 16.22 7.45
N ALA A 492 13.51 14.98 7.60
CA ALA A 492 12.79 13.91 8.28
C ALA A 492 12.52 14.20 9.77
N ALA A 493 13.42 14.94 10.43
CA ALA A 493 13.23 15.36 11.83
C ALA A 493 12.20 16.49 12.02
N GLY A 494 11.88 17.22 10.94
CA GLY A 494 10.87 18.25 10.94
C GLY A 494 11.16 19.38 11.93
N GLY A 495 10.12 19.80 12.67
CA GLY A 495 10.18 20.96 13.57
C GLY A 495 11.22 20.86 14.70
N THR A 496 11.62 19.64 15.09
CA THR A 496 12.63 19.44 16.16
C THR A 496 14.00 20.00 15.78
N ALA A 497 14.30 20.11 14.48
CA ALA A 497 15.54 20.63 13.95
C ALA A 497 15.60 22.16 13.87
N VAL A 498 14.48 22.88 14.02
CA VAL A 498 14.42 24.34 13.81
C VAL A 498 15.36 25.06 14.76
N GLY A 499 15.21 24.90 16.07
CA GLY A 499 16.05 25.58 17.07
C GLY A 499 17.57 25.39 16.85
N PRO A 500 18.07 24.14 16.72
CA PRO A 500 19.48 23.89 16.41
C PRO A 500 19.97 24.52 15.10
N LEU A 501 19.10 24.64 14.08
CA LEU A 501 19.44 25.32 12.83
C LEU A 501 19.42 26.85 12.96
N GLU A 502 18.57 27.41 13.84
CA GLU A 502 18.59 28.83 14.17
C GLU A 502 19.94 29.22 14.78
N ASP A 503 20.49 28.41 15.69
CA ASP A 503 21.82 28.64 16.27
C ASP A 503 22.93 28.66 15.19
N LEU A 504 22.80 27.85 14.13
CA LEU A 504 23.74 27.84 13.01
C LEU A 504 23.63 29.08 12.10
N LEU A 505 22.53 29.83 12.13
CA LEU A 505 22.41 31.12 11.44
C LEU A 505 23.30 32.19 12.06
N ASP A 506 23.85 31.99 13.26
CA ASP A 506 24.83 32.90 13.87
C ASP A 506 26.29 32.46 13.63
N ASN A 507 26.53 31.40 12.85
CA ASN A 507 27.87 30.87 12.63
C ASN A 507 28.80 31.87 11.92
N ARG A 508 30.08 31.87 12.32
CA ARG A 508 31.10 32.75 11.72
C ARG A 508 31.30 32.50 10.22
N ASP A 509 31.13 31.26 9.77
CA ASP A 509 31.32 30.85 8.38
C ASP A 509 30.05 31.12 7.57
N VAL A 510 30.22 31.77 6.42
CA VAL A 510 29.12 32.11 5.50
C VAL A 510 28.42 30.87 4.95
N TYR A 511 29.17 29.81 4.65
CA TYR A 511 28.62 28.61 4.04
C TYR A 511 27.74 27.85 5.05
N VAL A 512 28.13 27.84 6.32
CA VAL A 512 27.36 27.20 7.40
C VAL A 512 26.03 27.94 7.62
N ARG A 513 26.05 29.27 7.71
CA ARG A 513 24.81 30.07 7.79
C ARG A 513 23.89 29.84 6.58
N ARG A 514 24.48 29.78 5.38
CA ARG A 514 23.74 29.51 4.14
C ARG A 514 23.13 28.10 4.14
N ASN A 515 23.84 27.10 4.65
CA ASN A 515 23.35 25.72 4.75
C ASN A 515 22.21 25.62 5.77
N ALA A 516 22.32 26.30 6.91
CA ALA A 516 21.25 26.37 7.90
C ALA A 516 19.99 27.04 7.35
N ALA A 517 20.13 28.17 6.65
CA ALA A 517 19.01 28.82 5.97
C ALA A 517 18.34 27.91 4.94
N GLU A 518 19.14 27.14 4.18
CA GLU A 518 18.62 26.16 3.23
C GLU A 518 17.87 25.02 3.93
N ALA A 519 18.43 24.45 5.00
CA ALA A 519 17.81 23.36 5.76
C ALA A 519 16.45 23.78 6.34
N LEU A 520 16.36 24.97 6.94
CA LEU A 520 15.10 25.54 7.44
C LEU A 520 14.04 25.66 6.33
N GLY A 521 14.45 26.04 5.12
CA GLY A 521 13.58 26.08 3.95
C GLY A 521 13.03 24.71 3.54
N TRP A 522 13.90 23.68 3.53
CA TRP A 522 13.51 22.31 3.18
C TRP A 522 12.62 21.66 4.24
N ILE A 523 12.87 21.93 5.53
CA ILE A 523 11.98 21.50 6.63
C ILE A 523 10.57 22.08 6.42
N GLY A 524 10.46 23.33 5.93
CA GLY A 524 9.20 23.85 5.42
C GLY A 524 8.16 24.19 6.49
N VAL A 525 8.55 24.28 7.77
CA VAL A 525 7.63 24.62 8.88
C VAL A 525 7.60 26.13 9.14
N PRO A 526 6.42 26.74 9.38
CA PRO A 526 6.30 28.18 9.66
C PRO A 526 7.10 28.68 10.88
N ASP A 527 7.42 27.80 11.84
CA ASP A 527 8.22 28.14 13.01
C ASP A 527 9.62 28.67 12.65
N ALA A 528 10.14 28.31 11.48
CA ALA A 528 11.41 28.80 10.96
C ALA A 528 11.35 30.22 10.35
N THR A 529 10.14 30.74 10.08
CA THR A 529 9.95 32.04 9.40
C THR A 529 10.62 33.20 10.12
N PRO A 530 10.51 33.38 11.46
CA PRO A 530 11.16 34.49 12.15
C PRO A 530 12.68 34.51 11.96
N ALA A 531 13.33 33.36 12.13
CA ALA A 531 14.77 33.23 11.98
C ALA A 531 15.24 33.52 10.54
N LEU A 532 14.52 33.03 9.54
CA LEU A 532 14.81 33.32 8.14
C LEU A 532 14.55 34.80 7.78
N VAL A 533 13.54 35.44 8.39
CA VAL A 533 13.31 36.89 8.23
C VAL A 533 14.46 37.71 8.81
N ASP A 534 15.08 37.26 9.91
CA ASP A 534 16.28 37.90 10.42
C ASP A 534 17.51 37.61 9.55
N ALA A 535 17.63 36.40 8.99
CA ALA A 535 18.68 36.05 8.03
C ALA A 535 18.63 36.85 6.71
N LEU A 536 17.49 37.46 6.36
CA LEU A 536 17.40 38.45 5.28
C LEU A 536 18.23 39.72 5.55
N ARG A 537 18.78 39.90 6.75
CA ARG A 537 19.67 41.00 7.11
C ARG A 537 21.13 40.57 7.21
N ASP A 538 21.46 39.34 6.81
CA ASP A 538 22.82 38.83 6.87
C ASP A 538 23.80 39.73 6.10
N ARG A 539 25.03 39.82 6.63
CA ARG A 539 26.13 40.58 6.01
C ARG A 539 26.49 40.07 4.60
N ASP A 540 26.29 38.79 4.35
CA ASP A 540 26.63 38.13 3.09
C ASP A 540 25.41 37.96 2.18
N GLU A 541 25.57 38.29 0.91
CA GLU A 541 24.47 38.22 -0.06
C GLU A 541 23.99 36.78 -0.33
N VAL A 542 24.87 35.78 -0.19
CA VAL A 542 24.50 34.38 -0.45
C VAL A 542 23.55 33.87 0.63
N VAL A 543 23.77 34.26 1.88
CA VAL A 543 22.86 33.93 3.00
C VAL A 543 21.52 34.64 2.82
N ARG A 544 21.52 35.95 2.52
CA ARG A 544 20.27 36.70 2.27
C ARG A 544 19.47 36.13 1.10
N SER A 545 20.15 35.77 0.01
CA SER A 545 19.54 35.14 -1.17
C SER A 545 18.89 33.81 -0.82
N LYS A 546 19.60 32.96 -0.06
CA LYS A 546 19.08 31.66 0.38
C LYS A 546 17.93 31.80 1.38
N ALA A 547 17.98 32.77 2.30
CA ALA A 547 16.88 33.06 3.22
C ALA A 547 15.62 33.50 2.46
N ALA A 548 15.76 34.38 1.46
CA ALA A 548 14.65 34.79 0.61
C ALA A 548 14.01 33.60 -0.14
N TRP A 549 14.84 32.75 -0.75
CA TRP A 549 14.36 31.53 -1.41
C TRP A 549 13.63 30.59 -0.43
N SER A 550 14.19 30.37 0.76
CA SER A 550 13.64 29.46 1.77
C SER A 550 12.30 29.94 2.33
N LEU A 551 12.14 31.24 2.54
CA LEU A 551 10.84 31.84 2.91
C LEU A 551 9.76 31.63 1.83
N GLY A 552 10.16 31.66 0.56
CA GLY A 552 9.27 31.33 -0.55
C GLY A 552 8.82 29.87 -0.55
N ILE A 553 9.72 28.94 -0.20
CA ILE A 553 9.43 27.50 -0.09
C ILE A 553 8.48 27.21 1.08
N ILE A 554 8.70 27.84 2.24
CA ILE A 554 7.83 27.71 3.42
C ILE A 554 6.43 28.24 3.11
N GLY A 555 6.32 29.34 2.37
CA GLY A 555 5.03 29.88 1.97
C GLY A 555 4.25 30.59 3.09
N ASP A 556 4.92 30.99 4.17
CA ASP A 556 4.30 31.69 5.29
C ASP A 556 4.14 33.20 5.00
N ALA A 557 2.89 33.67 5.03
CA ALA A 557 2.53 35.08 4.79
C ALA A 557 3.19 36.06 5.77
N ALA A 558 3.64 35.61 6.95
CA ALA A 558 4.37 36.45 7.89
C ALA A 558 5.67 37.04 7.29
N ALA A 559 6.25 36.38 6.27
CA ALA A 559 7.45 36.81 5.58
C ALA A 559 7.23 37.94 4.55
N GLU A 560 5.99 38.17 4.10
CA GLU A 560 5.66 39.01 2.95
C GLU A 560 6.25 40.43 3.09
N ARG A 561 6.03 41.06 4.25
CA ARG A 561 6.51 42.43 4.50
C ARG A 561 8.03 42.53 4.47
N ALA A 562 8.73 41.51 4.94
CA ALA A 562 10.19 41.47 4.92
C ALA A 562 10.70 41.28 3.49
N LEU A 563 10.10 40.36 2.73
CA LEU A 563 10.46 40.08 1.33
C LEU A 563 10.18 41.28 0.41
N LEU A 564 9.08 42.01 0.58
CA LEU A 564 8.82 43.27 -0.15
C LEU A 564 9.92 44.30 0.06
N ARG A 565 10.40 44.45 1.31
CA ARG A 565 11.48 45.37 1.63
C ARG A 565 12.78 44.95 0.95
N VAL A 566 13.12 43.67 0.99
CA VAL A 566 14.34 43.12 0.38
C VAL A 566 14.28 43.24 -1.13
N SER A 567 13.16 42.86 -1.76
CA SER A 567 12.97 42.95 -3.21
C SER A 567 13.15 44.37 -3.76
N ALA A 568 12.72 45.39 -3.01
CA ALA A 568 12.86 46.79 -3.42
C ALA A 568 14.23 47.41 -3.11
N ASN A 569 14.92 46.98 -2.05
CA ASN A 569 16.03 47.75 -1.47
C ASN A 569 17.35 46.99 -1.30
N ASP A 570 17.41 45.67 -1.48
CA ASP A 570 18.68 44.94 -1.30
C ASP A 570 19.73 45.41 -2.33
N PRO A 571 21.00 45.62 -1.95
CA PRO A 571 22.04 46.01 -2.91
C PRO A 571 22.26 44.97 -4.02
N SER A 572 22.09 43.68 -3.70
CA SER A 572 22.36 42.58 -4.62
C SER A 572 21.16 42.31 -5.53
N GLU A 573 21.40 42.25 -6.84
CA GLU A 573 20.36 41.94 -7.82
C GLU A 573 19.80 40.52 -7.65
N GLU A 574 20.65 39.56 -7.32
CA GLU A 574 20.25 38.18 -7.07
C GLU A 574 19.31 38.09 -5.86
N VAL A 575 19.64 38.78 -4.76
CA VAL A 575 18.79 38.79 -3.55
C VAL A 575 17.42 39.43 -3.86
N ARG A 576 17.39 40.54 -4.62
CA ARG A 576 16.13 41.16 -5.05
C ARG A 576 15.29 40.22 -5.92
N ALA A 577 15.93 39.49 -6.84
CA ALA A 577 15.27 38.54 -7.72
C ALA A 577 14.70 37.34 -6.95
N GLN A 578 15.44 36.78 -5.99
CA GLN A 578 14.94 35.69 -5.15
C GLN A 578 13.79 36.14 -4.25
N ALA A 579 13.87 37.33 -3.65
CA ALA A 579 12.77 37.89 -2.87
C ALA A 579 11.50 38.10 -3.72
N GLY A 580 11.66 38.54 -4.99
CA GLY A 580 10.55 38.65 -5.92
C GLY A 580 9.92 37.30 -6.29
N ARG A 581 10.73 36.25 -6.46
CA ARG A 581 10.24 34.88 -6.67
C ARG A 581 9.50 34.34 -5.45
N ALA A 582 10.04 34.56 -4.26
CA ALA A 582 9.42 34.15 -3.02
C ALA A 582 8.05 34.81 -2.81
N LEU A 583 7.91 36.11 -3.11
CA LEU A 583 6.62 36.80 -3.09
C LEU A 583 5.62 36.19 -4.07
N ALA A 584 6.05 35.85 -5.29
CA ALA A 584 5.18 35.18 -6.26
C ALA A 584 4.73 33.78 -5.78
N MET A 585 5.59 33.06 -5.04
CA MET A 585 5.23 31.78 -4.40
C MET A 585 4.21 31.95 -3.27
N LEU A 586 4.32 33.02 -2.48
CA LEU A 586 3.33 33.37 -1.44
C LEU A 586 1.98 33.74 -2.05
N GLU A 587 1.97 34.53 -3.13
CA GLU A 587 0.74 34.95 -3.84
C GLU A 587 0.02 33.77 -4.52
N ALA A 588 0.76 32.76 -4.98
CA ALA A 588 0.19 31.55 -5.56
C ALA A 588 -0.47 30.61 -4.52
N GLY A 589 -0.33 30.90 -3.22
CA GLY A 589 -0.65 29.99 -2.12
C GLY A 589 0.37 28.84 -2.02
N PRO A 590 0.38 28.06 -0.92
CA PRO A 590 1.30 26.94 -0.79
C PRO A 590 1.07 25.97 -1.96
N THR A 591 2.02 25.95 -2.91
CA THR A 591 2.00 24.98 -3.99
C THR A 591 2.37 23.65 -3.36
N GLN A 592 1.40 22.73 -3.31
CA GLN A 592 1.56 21.39 -2.75
C GLN A 592 2.75 20.61 -3.37
N ALA A 593 3.30 21.07 -4.50
CA ALA A 593 4.53 20.57 -5.11
C ALA A 593 5.82 20.79 -4.29
N SER A 594 5.85 21.69 -3.30
CA SER A 594 7.02 21.84 -2.40
C SER A 594 6.96 20.91 -1.18
N ARG A 595 5.78 20.39 -0.84
CA ARG A 595 5.65 19.28 0.10
C ARG A 595 5.98 18.00 -0.68
N SER A 596 7.22 17.54 -0.54
CA SER A 596 7.60 16.17 -0.88
C SER A 596 7.54 15.80 -2.37
N TRP A 597 8.45 16.34 -3.19
CA TRP A 597 8.78 15.60 -4.43
C TRP A 597 9.54 14.30 -4.12
N TYR A 598 10.19 14.19 -2.96
CA TYR A 598 11.02 13.04 -2.61
C TYR A 598 10.27 11.97 -1.81
N VAL A 599 9.41 12.31 -0.83
CA VAL A 599 8.62 11.32 -0.08
C VAL A 599 7.51 10.72 -0.96
N ASP A 600 6.99 11.48 -1.92
CA ASP A 600 5.91 11.02 -2.82
C ASP A 600 6.46 10.14 -3.95
N TRP A 601 7.69 10.43 -4.42
CA TRP A 601 8.30 9.68 -5.51
C TRP A 601 9.28 8.61 -5.07
N ALA A 602 9.82 8.59 -3.85
CA ALA A 602 10.73 7.50 -3.43
C ALA A 602 10.07 6.10 -3.48
N PRO A 603 8.81 5.91 -3.02
CA PRO A 603 8.08 4.66 -3.22
C PRO A 603 7.82 4.38 -4.70
N LEU A 604 7.51 5.41 -5.49
CA LEU A 604 7.24 5.29 -6.92
C LEU A 604 8.50 4.96 -7.73
N LEU A 605 9.66 5.51 -7.37
CA LEU A 605 10.98 5.25 -7.95
C LEU A 605 11.49 3.85 -7.58
N ASN A 606 11.20 3.38 -6.37
CA ASN A 606 11.43 1.98 -5.99
C ASN A 606 10.51 1.02 -6.76
N ARG A 607 9.24 1.39 -7.00
CA ARG A 607 8.33 0.64 -7.91
C ARG A 607 8.77 0.68 -9.38
N LEU A 608 9.65 1.61 -9.77
CA LEU A 608 10.22 1.73 -11.12
C LEU A 608 11.55 0.98 -11.30
N GLU A 609 12.00 0.15 -10.33
CA GLU A 609 13.16 -0.74 -10.50
C GLU A 609 13.09 -1.58 -11.80
N PRO A 610 11.93 -2.17 -12.19
CA PRO A 610 11.78 -2.87 -13.46
C PRO A 610 12.00 -1.97 -14.67
N VAL A 611 11.60 -0.69 -14.58
CA VAL A 611 11.77 0.32 -15.64
C VAL A 611 13.24 0.71 -15.81
N ARG A 612 14.03 0.70 -14.73
CA ARG A 612 15.49 0.89 -14.81
C ARG A 612 16.16 -0.23 -15.62
N TRP A 613 15.77 -1.49 -15.40
CA TRP A 613 16.27 -2.63 -16.19
C TRP A 613 15.77 -2.62 -17.64
N LEU A 614 14.51 -2.20 -17.87
CA LEU A 614 13.95 -2.02 -19.21
C LEU A 614 14.69 -0.94 -20.00
N LEU A 615 14.98 0.21 -19.38
CA LEU A 615 15.73 1.31 -20.00
C LEU A 615 17.19 0.92 -20.27
N LEU A 616 17.81 0.15 -19.36
CA LEU A 616 19.15 -0.42 -19.59
C LEU A 616 19.13 -1.38 -20.79
N ALA A 617 18.16 -2.29 -20.86
CA ALA A 617 17.99 -3.23 -21.97
C ALA A 617 17.76 -2.51 -23.31
N LEU A 618 16.90 -1.48 -23.33
CA LEU A 618 16.64 -0.65 -24.51
C LEU A 618 17.89 0.13 -24.95
N SER A 619 18.68 0.65 -24.00
CA SER A 619 19.92 1.36 -24.31
C SER A 619 21.01 0.45 -24.87
N LEU A 620 21.12 -0.79 -24.37
CA LEU A 620 22.02 -1.82 -24.91
C LEU A 620 21.56 -2.31 -26.29
N ALA A 621 20.25 -2.46 -26.50
CA ALA A 621 19.69 -2.81 -27.82
C ALA A 621 19.93 -1.70 -28.86
N ALA A 622 19.79 -0.43 -28.47
CA ALA A 622 20.10 0.71 -29.33
C ALA A 622 21.59 0.81 -29.66
N ALA A 623 22.48 0.53 -28.69
CA ALA A 623 23.92 0.49 -28.91
C ALA A 623 24.32 -0.66 -29.85
N ALA A 624 23.72 -1.84 -29.69
CA ALA A 624 23.93 -2.98 -30.59
C ALA A 624 23.45 -2.68 -32.02
N TRP A 625 22.29 -2.02 -32.17
CA TRP A 625 21.75 -1.62 -33.46
C TRP A 625 22.66 -0.62 -34.19
N LEU A 626 23.22 0.35 -33.46
CA LEU A 626 24.19 1.31 -33.98
C LEU A 626 25.53 0.67 -34.38
N MET A 627 25.95 -0.40 -33.70
CA MET A 627 27.16 -1.15 -34.09
C MET A 627 26.94 -2.03 -35.33
N VAL A 628 25.70 -2.44 -35.62
CA VAL A 628 25.39 -3.40 -36.70
C VAL A 628 24.97 -2.73 -38.02
N GLY A 629 24.65 -1.43 -38.07
CA GLY A 629 24.08 -0.82 -39.28
C GLY A 629 24.59 0.57 -39.68
N VAL A 630 25.57 0.60 -40.58
CA VAL A 630 25.54 1.17 -41.95
C VAL A 630 26.95 1.63 -42.35
N ARG A 631 27.68 0.77 -43.08
CA ARG A 631 28.78 1.22 -43.96
C ARG A 631 28.21 1.51 -45.35
N PRO A 632 28.38 2.71 -45.93
CA PRO A 632 27.94 2.95 -47.29
C PRO A 632 28.83 2.17 -48.27
N ARG A 633 28.22 1.29 -49.07
CA ARG A 633 28.84 0.68 -50.26
C ARG A 633 28.99 1.76 -51.33
N VAL A 634 30.22 2.07 -51.71
CA VAL A 634 30.53 2.87 -52.91
C VAL A 634 30.53 1.93 -54.12
N PRO A 635 29.76 2.20 -55.19
CA PRO A 635 29.87 1.44 -56.44
C PRO A 635 31.06 1.92 -57.26
N VAL A 636 31.83 0.97 -57.78
CA VAL A 636 32.95 1.15 -58.71
C VAL A 636 32.45 0.97 -60.15
N PHE A 637 33.03 1.75 -61.07
CA PHE A 637 32.88 1.79 -62.55
C PHE A 637 31.86 2.77 -63.16
N MET A 638 32.38 3.91 -63.65
CA MET A 638 32.50 4.17 -65.09
C MET A 638 33.54 5.28 -65.31
N GLN A 639 34.62 4.89 -65.98
CA GLN A 639 35.71 5.71 -66.48
C GLN A 639 35.36 6.14 -67.91
N GLN A 640 35.87 7.30 -68.34
CA GLN A 640 35.93 7.87 -69.71
C GLN A 640 34.81 8.82 -70.17
N ARG A 641 35.13 10.12 -70.19
CA ARG A 641 35.50 10.94 -71.38
C ARG A 641 35.73 12.38 -70.91
N GLU A 642 36.98 12.87 -70.95
CA GLU A 642 37.50 13.87 -71.92
C GLU A 642 36.80 15.24 -71.76
N GLN A 643 37.44 16.35 -71.40
CA GLN A 643 38.80 16.88 -71.66
C GLN A 643 39.30 17.72 -70.49
#